data_AF-A0A969R174-F1
#
_entry.id   AF-A0A969R174-F1
#
_cell.length_a   1.000
_cell.length_b   1.000
_cell.length_c   1.000
_cell.angle_alpha   90.00
_cell.angle_beta   90.00
_cell.angle_gamma   90.00
#
_symmetry.space_group_name_H-M   'P 1'
#
loop_
_entity.id
_entity.type
_entity.pdbx_description
1 polymer ?
#
loop_
_entity_poly.entity_id
_entity_poly.type
_entity_poly.pdbx_seq_one_letter_code
_entity_poly.pdbx_strand_id
1 'polypeptide(L)'
;MATAQSIQTDGTTPTQPANCSSDCIIKGGLQQGENLFHSFKRFNVDAGATVLFQDPEVTNILSRITGNELSEILGTLGVSGGDANLFLLNPKGIIFGQDSSLDLNGSFLATTANAIRFGEQGLLDTAPDEIPLLTINPSALSFAGVNQGMIRNESIAPSGADISGIEETALGLRISNGKSFLLAGGDVIFNGGRVNAFGGRVELGGLSEAGEVQLDFADTNQGDISLSFPDQIQRANVSLFNKALINVPANDGGDIAINANNIDITEGSILRAGIGIGLGNADSQAGNIALNADNKLEITNSVVANQISEQAKGNGGDINISSDSLFVSNKSVLQALSLGMGDAGDIKIEVPNGLVKINNNSQVFTVIESIRTDDFESIAIGDGGDIKIIAQEILLEDSSFIDASSLGQGNTGNIDIFVEADLVINSNSRILSVINPGAIGNGGNINLEANTVSLQNSSFIDASSLGQGNAGNIEIFLEEGLVIASNSAIQSVINPEAIGDAGNINIEASDISLNSGSQLVSNVFGRGKGGNISLNISDSVNIVGFGTDGFSSGIFTTTEEGGEGQAGGVTVNTDSFQIADGGLVSSQTINESNGGSISINANNFAAIDGGQIATSAASSGDAGNINIQASENLLLSGSETNFANRLAEFGDVIVINEPPGNSGFLLMCVPMLRGRGAMLRWQLGS
;
A
#
# COMPACT_ATOMS: atom_id res chain seq x y z
N MET A 1 -7.08 52.86 6.11
CA MET A 1 -8.24 52.97 5.21
C MET A 1 -8.47 51.56 4.71
N ALA A 2 -9.61 50.94 5.02
CA ALA A 2 -9.97 49.68 4.38
C ALA A 2 -10.18 49.97 2.89
N THR A 3 -9.36 49.36 2.04
CA THR A 3 -9.64 49.32 0.59
C THR A 3 -10.95 48.58 0.41
N ALA A 4 -11.85 49.11 -0.43
CA ALA A 4 -13.05 48.37 -0.80
C ALA A 4 -12.63 47.02 -1.39
N GLN A 5 -13.36 45.95 -1.07
CA GLN A 5 -13.09 44.62 -1.61
C GLN A 5 -12.98 44.69 -3.14
N SER A 6 -12.06 43.93 -3.71
CA SER A 6 -11.79 43.95 -5.15
C SER A 6 -12.76 43.07 -5.96
N ILE A 7 -14.07 43.23 -5.71
CA ILE A 7 -15.16 42.58 -6.47
C ILE A 7 -15.73 43.58 -7.48
N GLN A 8 -15.72 43.19 -8.75
CA GLN A 8 -16.27 43.99 -9.84
C GLN A 8 -17.13 43.10 -10.74
N THR A 9 -18.40 43.45 -10.92
CA THR A 9 -19.28 42.77 -11.89
C THR A 9 -18.88 43.14 -13.32
N ASP A 10 -19.12 42.24 -14.28
CA ASP A 10 -18.93 42.52 -15.71
C ASP A 10 -20.20 43.07 -16.40
N GLY A 11 -21.35 42.96 -15.73
CA GLY A 11 -22.64 43.42 -16.22
C GLY A 11 -23.43 42.40 -17.04
N THR A 12 -22.95 41.17 -17.23
CA THR A 12 -23.69 40.15 -18.01
C THR A 12 -24.78 39.44 -17.21
N THR A 13 -24.78 39.62 -15.88
CA THR A 13 -25.82 39.15 -14.95
C THR A 13 -26.31 40.31 -14.10
N PRO A 14 -27.55 40.27 -13.55
CA PRO A 14 -28.02 41.26 -12.60
C PRO A 14 -27.42 41.01 -11.20
N THR A 15 -26.12 40.72 -11.13
CA THR A 15 -25.37 40.49 -9.88
C THR A 15 -25.17 41.80 -9.13
N GLN A 16 -25.45 41.80 -7.83
CA GLN A 16 -25.44 42.97 -6.98
C GLN A 16 -24.61 42.70 -5.72
N PRO A 17 -23.29 42.98 -5.74
CA PRO A 17 -22.46 42.98 -4.54
C PRO A 17 -22.91 44.13 -3.62
N ALA A 18 -23.22 43.81 -2.36
CA ALA A 18 -23.68 44.78 -1.37
C ALA A 18 -22.78 44.77 -0.12
N ASN A 19 -22.51 45.96 0.44
CA ASN A 19 -21.77 46.17 1.71
C ASN A 19 -20.28 45.76 1.72
N CYS A 20 -19.61 45.69 0.57
CA CYS A 20 -18.27 45.12 0.38
C CYS A 20 -17.09 45.97 0.91
N SER A 21 -17.26 46.63 2.05
CA SER A 21 -16.20 47.26 2.85
C SER A 21 -15.61 46.35 3.92
N SER A 22 -16.34 45.30 4.34
CA SER A 22 -15.86 44.23 5.24
C SER A 22 -16.62 42.94 4.99
N ASP A 23 -17.95 42.98 5.03
CA ASP A 23 -18.84 41.85 4.74
C ASP A 23 -19.63 42.12 3.46
N CYS A 24 -19.35 41.37 2.41
CA CYS A 24 -20.02 41.52 1.12
C CYS A 24 -21.05 40.41 0.94
N ILE A 25 -22.30 40.81 0.73
CA ILE A 25 -23.36 39.87 0.35
C ILE A 25 -23.58 40.01 -1.15
N ILE A 26 -23.35 38.94 -1.90
CA ILE A 26 -23.66 38.88 -3.33
C ILE A 26 -25.13 38.50 -3.48
N LYS A 27 -25.91 39.42 -4.05
CA LYS A 27 -27.34 39.25 -4.32
C LYS A 27 -27.65 39.30 -5.81
N GLY A 28 -28.92 39.08 -6.15
CA GLY A 28 -29.37 39.12 -7.54
C GLY A 28 -28.84 37.91 -8.30
N GLY A 29 -28.29 38.13 -9.49
CA GLY A 29 -27.89 37.04 -10.39
C GLY A 29 -29.04 36.57 -11.28
N LEU A 30 -28.71 35.76 -12.28
CA LEU A 30 -29.68 35.21 -13.22
C LEU A 30 -30.08 33.81 -12.76
N GLN A 31 -31.29 33.62 -12.26
CA GLN A 31 -31.80 32.30 -11.89
C GLN A 31 -32.48 31.63 -13.09
N GLN A 32 -32.11 30.38 -13.38
CA GLN A 32 -32.71 29.53 -14.40
C GLN A 32 -32.93 28.13 -13.82
N GLY A 33 -34.19 27.81 -13.47
CA GLY A 33 -34.49 26.58 -12.74
C GLY A 33 -33.74 26.54 -11.40
N GLU A 34 -33.05 25.43 -11.16
CA GLU A 34 -32.27 25.14 -9.94
C GLU A 34 -30.85 25.76 -9.95
N ASN A 35 -30.52 26.59 -10.94
CA ASN A 35 -29.20 27.22 -11.07
C ASN A 35 -29.29 28.75 -10.93
N LEU A 36 -28.36 29.34 -10.17
CA LEU A 36 -28.16 30.77 -10.05
C LEU A 36 -26.80 31.16 -10.64
N PHE A 37 -26.81 32.05 -11.64
CA PHE A 37 -25.60 32.49 -12.33
C PHE A 37 -25.16 33.89 -11.88
N HIS A 38 -23.90 33.99 -11.49
CA HIS A 38 -23.18 35.24 -11.21
C HIS A 38 -21.99 35.41 -12.16
N SER A 39 -21.73 36.64 -12.57
CA SER A 39 -20.65 36.98 -13.49
C SER A 39 -19.88 38.21 -13.01
N PHE A 40 -18.56 38.07 -12.98
CA PHE A 40 -17.64 39.07 -12.45
C PHE A 40 -16.53 39.36 -13.45
N LYS A 41 -16.16 40.63 -13.57
CA LYS A 41 -14.91 41.03 -14.21
C LYS A 41 -13.71 40.75 -13.31
N ARG A 42 -13.87 40.88 -11.99
CA ARG A 42 -12.86 40.58 -10.98
C ARG A 42 -13.55 40.07 -9.73
N PHE A 43 -13.00 39.03 -9.11
CA PHE A 43 -13.52 38.47 -7.87
C PHE A 43 -12.37 38.01 -6.97
N ASN A 44 -12.21 38.71 -5.85
CA ASN A 44 -11.25 38.41 -4.79
C ASN A 44 -11.96 38.57 -3.43
N VAL A 45 -11.43 37.88 -2.42
CA VAL A 45 -11.85 38.02 -1.03
C VAL A 45 -10.65 38.52 -0.24
N ASP A 46 -10.66 39.77 0.16
CA ASP A 46 -9.54 40.36 0.91
C ASP A 46 -9.39 39.68 2.30
N ALA A 47 -8.19 39.74 2.87
CA ALA A 47 -7.92 39.12 4.18
C ALA A 47 -8.82 39.69 5.29
N GLY A 48 -9.40 38.80 6.10
CA GLY A 48 -10.34 39.16 7.17
C GLY A 48 -11.72 39.62 6.68
N ALA A 49 -11.95 39.65 5.37
CA ALA A 49 -13.25 39.96 4.81
C ALA A 49 -14.11 38.69 4.66
N THR A 50 -15.43 38.86 4.67
CA THR A 50 -16.39 37.77 4.41
C THR A 50 -17.18 38.08 3.15
N VAL A 51 -17.31 37.10 2.24
CA VAL A 51 -18.08 37.21 1.01
C VAL A 51 -19.05 36.04 0.92
N LEU A 52 -20.35 36.32 1.00
CA LEU A 52 -21.40 35.31 0.98
C LEU A 52 -22.32 35.50 -0.21
N PHE A 53 -22.52 34.44 -1.00
CA PHE A 53 -23.60 34.38 -1.97
C PHE A 53 -24.93 34.17 -1.25
N GLN A 54 -25.94 34.97 -1.56
CA GLN A 54 -27.29 34.76 -1.04
C GLN A 54 -27.98 33.67 -1.86
N ASP A 55 -28.32 32.57 -1.21
CA ASP A 55 -29.09 31.47 -1.79
C ASP A 55 -30.59 31.80 -1.79
N PRO A 56 -31.27 31.87 -2.95
CA PRO A 56 -32.70 32.07 -3.07
C PRO A 56 -33.48 30.74 -3.18
N GLU A 57 -32.97 29.65 -2.60
CA GLU A 57 -33.48 28.27 -2.69
C GLU A 57 -33.15 27.62 -4.05
N VAL A 58 -31.86 27.54 -4.40
CA VAL A 58 -31.36 26.85 -5.61
C VAL A 58 -30.44 25.68 -5.27
N THR A 59 -30.27 24.73 -6.19
CA THR A 59 -29.28 23.65 -6.03
C THR A 59 -27.85 24.13 -6.29
N ASN A 60 -27.62 24.99 -7.29
CA ASN A 60 -26.27 25.40 -7.69
C ASN A 60 -26.15 26.92 -7.85
N ILE A 61 -25.10 27.49 -7.26
CA ILE A 61 -24.64 28.86 -7.49
C ILE A 61 -23.37 28.78 -8.34
N LEU A 62 -23.43 29.32 -9.55
CA LEU A 62 -22.33 29.32 -10.50
C LEU A 62 -21.77 30.72 -10.68
N SER A 63 -20.51 30.89 -10.30
CA SER A 63 -19.80 32.16 -10.37
C SER A 63 -18.66 32.08 -11.38
N ARG A 64 -18.76 32.86 -12.47
CA ARG A 64 -17.70 32.98 -13.48
C ARG A 64 -16.94 34.29 -13.39
N ILE A 65 -15.64 34.23 -13.64
CA ILE A 65 -14.76 35.40 -13.74
C ILE A 65 -14.32 35.55 -15.21
N THR A 66 -14.67 36.69 -15.81
CA THR A 66 -14.39 37.02 -17.23
C THR A 66 -13.16 37.91 -17.41
N GLY A 67 -12.58 38.41 -16.33
CA GLY A 67 -11.37 39.22 -16.35
C GLY A 67 -10.09 38.45 -16.66
N ASN A 68 -8.98 39.19 -16.71
CA ASN A 68 -7.66 38.64 -17.00
C ASN A 68 -6.76 38.56 -15.75
N GLU A 69 -7.37 38.50 -14.57
CA GLU A 69 -6.67 38.41 -13.28
C GLU A 69 -7.08 37.13 -12.55
N LEU A 70 -6.12 36.54 -11.83
CA LEU A 70 -6.39 35.42 -10.93
C LEU A 70 -7.28 35.87 -9.76
N SER A 71 -7.96 34.91 -9.13
CA SER A 71 -8.76 35.15 -7.93
C SER A 71 -7.94 34.90 -6.67
N GLU A 72 -7.77 35.92 -5.84
CA GLU A 72 -7.16 35.83 -4.51
C GLU A 72 -8.25 35.72 -3.45
N ILE A 73 -8.40 34.53 -2.87
CA ILE A 73 -9.32 34.25 -1.77
C ILE A 73 -8.50 34.22 -0.49
N LEU A 74 -8.47 35.32 0.25
CA LEU A 74 -7.65 35.52 1.44
C LEU A 74 -8.48 35.60 2.74
N GLY A 75 -9.82 35.67 2.62
CA GLY A 75 -10.77 35.66 3.73
C GLY A 75 -11.82 34.57 3.58
N THR A 76 -13.01 34.78 4.14
CA THR A 76 -14.11 33.82 4.14
C THR A 76 -14.94 33.91 2.86
N LEU A 77 -15.09 32.81 2.13
CA LEU A 77 -15.98 32.67 0.97
C LEU A 77 -17.11 31.69 1.30
N GLY A 78 -18.36 32.02 0.98
CA GLY A 78 -19.46 31.16 1.40
C GLY A 78 -20.79 31.37 0.72
N VAL A 79 -21.79 30.65 1.21
CA VAL A 79 -23.19 30.70 0.80
C VAL A 79 -24.04 30.92 2.05
N SER A 80 -25.00 31.83 1.97
CA SER A 80 -25.90 32.17 3.07
C SER A 80 -27.35 31.95 2.68
N GLY A 81 -28.15 31.42 3.62
CA GLY A 81 -29.59 31.29 3.44
C GLY A 81 -30.07 29.94 2.88
N GLY A 82 -29.17 29.01 2.57
CA GLY A 82 -29.51 27.67 2.07
C GLY A 82 -28.31 26.73 1.99
N ASP A 83 -28.43 25.70 1.16
CA ASP A 83 -27.47 24.61 0.98
C ASP A 83 -27.01 24.41 -0.48
N ALA A 84 -27.16 25.44 -1.30
CA ALA A 84 -26.65 25.42 -2.67
C ALA A 84 -25.14 25.07 -2.75
N ASN A 85 -24.81 24.27 -3.77
CA ASN A 85 -23.43 24.03 -4.18
C ASN A 85 -22.84 25.31 -4.78
N LEU A 86 -21.57 25.60 -4.50
CA LEU A 86 -20.88 26.77 -5.04
C LEU A 86 -19.80 26.36 -6.05
N PHE A 87 -19.96 26.84 -7.29
CA PHE A 87 -19.00 26.69 -8.38
C PHE A 87 -18.28 28.03 -8.61
N LEU A 88 -16.95 28.03 -8.55
CA LEU A 88 -16.09 29.19 -8.82
C LEU A 88 -15.20 28.91 -10.04
N LEU A 89 -15.46 29.60 -11.14
CA LEU A 89 -14.77 29.44 -12.42
C LEU A 89 -13.88 30.66 -12.70
N ASN A 90 -12.55 30.47 -12.69
CA ASN A 90 -11.59 31.47 -13.15
C ASN A 90 -10.43 30.84 -13.93
N PRO A 91 -10.41 30.92 -15.27
CA PRO A 91 -9.34 30.35 -16.11
C PRO A 91 -7.95 30.93 -15.84
N LYS A 92 -7.85 32.09 -15.17
CA LYS A 92 -6.59 32.76 -14.85
C LYS A 92 -5.91 32.22 -13.60
N GLY A 93 -6.59 31.37 -12.83
CA GLY A 93 -6.07 30.77 -11.61
C GLY A 93 -6.79 31.25 -10.35
N ILE A 94 -6.66 30.47 -9.28
CA ILE A 94 -7.32 30.69 -8.00
C ILE A 94 -6.32 30.40 -6.88
N ILE A 95 -6.20 31.32 -5.91
CA ILE A 95 -5.32 31.17 -4.75
C ILE A 95 -6.15 31.29 -3.48
N PHE A 96 -6.12 30.27 -2.64
CA PHE A 96 -6.60 30.30 -1.26
C PHE A 96 -5.43 30.61 -0.33
N GLY A 97 -5.43 31.81 0.27
CA GLY A 97 -4.39 32.26 1.19
C GLY A 97 -4.47 31.60 2.57
N GLN A 98 -3.47 31.86 3.42
CA GLN A 98 -3.34 31.22 4.74
C GLN A 98 -4.54 31.40 5.67
N ASP A 99 -5.18 32.57 5.63
CA ASP A 99 -6.33 32.91 6.47
C ASP A 99 -7.69 32.64 5.79
N SER A 100 -7.68 32.03 4.61
CA SER A 100 -8.91 31.79 3.84
C SER A 100 -9.74 30.65 4.44
N SER A 101 -11.06 30.78 4.38
CA SER A 101 -12.00 29.80 4.89
C SER A 101 -13.22 29.69 3.99
N LEU A 102 -13.96 28.58 4.17
CA LEU A 102 -15.21 28.32 3.48
C LEU A 102 -16.36 28.30 4.49
N ASP A 103 -17.48 28.92 4.13
CA ASP A 103 -18.72 28.98 4.93
C ASP A 103 -19.93 28.63 4.06
N LEU A 104 -20.16 27.35 3.79
CA LEU A 104 -21.29 26.87 3.00
C LEU A 104 -21.77 25.47 3.42
N ASN A 105 -23.06 25.22 3.21
CA ASN A 105 -23.73 23.96 3.55
C ASN A 105 -23.75 22.95 2.39
N GLY A 106 -23.54 23.40 1.16
CA GLY A 106 -23.42 22.57 -0.04
C GLY A 106 -21.99 22.16 -0.36
N SER A 107 -21.80 21.54 -1.52
CA SER A 107 -20.49 21.18 -2.08
C SER A 107 -19.80 22.38 -2.71
N PHE A 108 -18.47 22.32 -2.82
CA PHE A 108 -17.65 23.37 -3.39
C PHE A 108 -16.82 22.85 -4.56
N LEU A 109 -16.87 23.54 -5.70
CA LEU A 109 -16.01 23.29 -6.84
C LEU A 109 -15.31 24.58 -7.26
N ALA A 110 -13.98 24.58 -7.27
CA ALA A 110 -13.20 25.65 -7.89
C ALA A 110 -12.46 25.11 -9.12
N THR A 111 -12.51 25.87 -10.22
CA THR A 111 -11.96 25.42 -11.49
C THR A 111 -11.34 26.55 -12.29
N THR A 112 -10.30 26.19 -13.06
CA THR A 112 -9.70 27.07 -14.06
C THR A 112 -10.04 26.63 -15.49
N ALA A 113 -11.06 25.79 -15.65
CA ALA A 113 -11.62 25.50 -16.96
C ALA A 113 -12.06 26.79 -17.66
N ASN A 114 -12.22 26.74 -18.98
CA ASN A 114 -12.69 27.88 -19.77
C ASN A 114 -14.21 28.03 -19.74
N ALA A 115 -14.92 26.93 -19.46
CA ALA A 115 -16.37 26.89 -19.40
C ALA A 115 -16.90 25.71 -18.57
N ILE A 116 -18.16 25.81 -18.14
CA ILE A 116 -18.95 24.72 -17.55
C ILE A 116 -20.04 24.32 -18.55
N ARG A 117 -20.13 23.04 -18.89
CA ARG A 117 -21.16 22.48 -19.78
C ARG A 117 -22.40 22.03 -19.02
N PHE A 118 -23.52 22.06 -19.73
CA PHE A 118 -24.84 21.67 -19.27
C PHE A 118 -25.51 20.81 -20.36
N GLY A 119 -25.39 19.49 -20.24
CA GLY A 119 -25.84 18.54 -21.24
C GLY A 119 -25.25 18.81 -22.63
N GLU A 120 -26.00 18.46 -23.67
CA GLU A 120 -25.55 18.55 -25.06
C GLU A 120 -25.55 19.96 -25.67
N GLN A 121 -26.23 20.93 -25.05
CA GLN A 121 -26.55 22.22 -25.73
C GLN A 121 -26.24 23.48 -24.90
N GLY A 122 -25.82 23.34 -23.64
CA GLY A 122 -25.61 24.46 -22.74
C GLY A 122 -24.14 24.69 -22.36
N LEU A 123 -23.68 25.94 -22.39
CA LEU A 123 -22.33 26.34 -21.99
C LEU A 123 -22.38 27.63 -21.18
N LEU A 124 -21.76 27.62 -19.99
CA LEU A 124 -21.39 28.82 -19.26
C LEU A 124 -19.88 29.05 -19.48
N ASP A 125 -19.54 29.85 -20.49
CA ASP A 125 -18.15 30.19 -20.78
C ASP A 125 -17.69 31.47 -20.07
N THR A 126 -16.43 31.86 -20.26
CA THR A 126 -15.86 33.12 -19.76
C THR A 126 -15.90 34.26 -20.78
N ALA A 127 -16.60 34.06 -21.91
CA ALA A 127 -16.84 35.10 -22.90
C ALA A 127 -18.07 35.96 -22.52
N PRO A 128 -18.14 37.23 -22.93
CA PRO A 128 -19.20 38.15 -22.49
C PRO A 128 -20.54 38.00 -23.23
N ASP A 129 -20.87 36.84 -23.80
CA ASP A 129 -22.14 36.61 -24.50
C ASP A 129 -23.27 36.18 -23.54
N GLU A 130 -24.51 36.14 -24.06
CA GLU A 130 -25.74 35.82 -23.30
C GLU A 130 -25.62 34.46 -22.58
N ILE A 131 -26.03 34.42 -21.31
CA ILE A 131 -26.11 33.16 -20.55
C ILE A 131 -27.31 32.36 -21.10
N PRO A 132 -27.11 31.14 -21.63
CA PRO A 132 -28.20 30.34 -22.15
C PRO A 132 -29.23 29.97 -21.05
N LEU A 133 -30.43 29.56 -21.45
CA LEU A 133 -31.43 29.01 -20.52
C LEU A 133 -30.98 27.63 -20.02
N LEU A 134 -30.21 27.62 -18.94
CA LEU A 134 -29.59 26.42 -18.37
C LEU A 134 -30.34 25.95 -17.13
N THR A 135 -31.33 25.06 -17.31
CA THR A 135 -32.19 24.55 -16.22
C THR A 135 -31.79 23.18 -15.68
N ILE A 136 -30.72 22.58 -16.22
CA ILE A 136 -30.21 21.25 -15.81
C ILE A 136 -28.93 21.40 -14.99
N ASN A 137 -28.46 20.36 -14.32
CA ASN A 137 -27.19 20.39 -13.59
C ASN A 137 -26.00 20.62 -14.54
N PRO A 138 -24.89 21.20 -14.03
CA PRO A 138 -23.59 21.12 -14.67
C PRO A 138 -23.25 19.67 -15.03
N SER A 139 -22.51 19.47 -16.11
CA SER A 139 -22.19 18.13 -16.64
C SER A 139 -20.72 17.94 -16.97
N ALA A 140 -19.99 19.00 -17.31
CA ALA A 140 -18.55 18.90 -17.54
C ALA A 140 -17.84 20.25 -17.37
N LEU A 141 -16.54 20.19 -17.16
CA LEU A 141 -15.61 21.31 -17.18
C LEU A 141 -14.82 21.27 -18.49
N SER A 142 -14.91 22.33 -19.30
CA SER A 142 -14.30 22.37 -20.63
C SER A 142 -13.03 23.24 -20.65
N PHE A 143 -11.93 22.62 -21.06
CA PHE A 143 -10.60 23.23 -21.17
C PHE A 143 -10.29 23.46 -22.65
N ALA A 144 -9.98 24.70 -23.02
CA ALA A 144 -9.90 25.15 -24.41
C ALA A 144 -8.47 25.17 -25.00
N GLY A 145 -7.43 24.79 -24.23
CA GLY A 145 -6.05 24.78 -24.73
C GLY A 145 -4.98 24.61 -23.66
N VAL A 146 -3.73 24.92 -24.05
CA VAL A 146 -2.52 24.81 -23.21
C VAL A 146 -2.27 26.11 -22.42
N ASN A 147 -1.71 26.00 -21.21
CA ASN A 147 -1.53 27.08 -20.19
C ASN A 147 -2.79 27.42 -19.37
N GLN A 148 -3.37 26.40 -18.74
CA GLN A 148 -4.44 26.59 -17.75
C GLN A 148 -3.90 27.27 -16.49
N GLY A 149 -4.72 28.13 -15.88
CA GLY A 149 -4.38 28.74 -14.58
C GLY A 149 -4.17 27.67 -13.51
N MET A 150 -3.27 27.93 -12.57
CA MET A 150 -3.07 27.05 -11.41
C MET A 150 -4.13 27.30 -10.33
N ILE A 151 -4.41 26.27 -9.53
CA ILE A 151 -5.14 26.40 -8.27
C ILE A 151 -4.17 26.15 -7.13
N ARG A 152 -4.08 27.07 -6.17
CA ARG A 152 -3.18 26.93 -5.03
C ARG A 152 -3.92 27.08 -3.70
N ASN A 153 -3.72 26.13 -2.80
CA ASN A 153 -4.22 26.18 -1.44
C ASN A 153 -3.05 26.32 -0.44
N GLU A 154 -3.11 27.38 0.37
CA GLU A 154 -2.21 27.65 1.49
C GLU A 154 -2.98 27.80 2.81
N SER A 155 -4.29 27.53 2.82
CA SER A 155 -5.15 27.76 3.99
C SER A 155 -4.76 26.89 5.17
N ILE A 156 -4.60 27.56 6.32
CA ILE A 156 -4.43 26.97 7.65
C ILE A 156 -5.37 27.64 8.66
N ALA A 157 -6.43 28.29 8.18
CA ALA A 157 -7.39 29.00 9.01
C ALA A 157 -8.13 28.04 9.96
N PRO A 158 -8.44 28.44 11.21
CA PRO A 158 -9.31 27.64 12.07
C PRO A 158 -10.67 27.37 11.42
N SER A 159 -11.07 26.11 11.37
CA SER A 159 -12.27 25.65 10.66
C SER A 159 -13.26 24.87 11.54
N GLY A 160 -13.19 25.07 12.86
CA GLY A 160 -14.10 24.45 13.82
C GLY A 160 -13.60 23.10 14.37
N ALA A 161 -14.47 22.39 15.08
CA ALA A 161 -14.10 21.13 15.74
C ALA A 161 -13.71 20.06 14.73
N ASP A 162 -12.62 19.36 15.01
CA ASP A 162 -12.22 18.16 14.28
C ASP A 162 -13.03 16.98 14.82
N ILE A 163 -13.85 16.39 13.95
CA ILE A 163 -14.72 15.28 14.35
C ILE A 163 -13.98 13.95 14.39
N SER A 164 -12.76 13.87 13.84
CA SER A 164 -11.93 12.67 13.89
C SER A 164 -11.34 12.41 15.29
N GLY A 165 -11.39 13.42 16.17
CA GLY A 165 -10.91 13.34 17.55
C GLY A 165 -9.40 13.47 17.72
N ILE A 166 -8.67 13.82 16.65
CA ILE A 166 -7.21 13.86 16.63
C ILE A 166 -6.69 15.23 17.08
N GLU A 167 -7.35 16.31 16.65
CA GLU A 167 -7.05 17.69 17.06
C GLU A 167 -8.25 18.31 17.80
N GLU A 168 -8.02 19.35 18.61
CA GLU A 168 -9.15 20.11 19.19
C GLU A 168 -9.86 20.96 18.13
N THR A 169 -9.12 21.43 17.13
CA THR A 169 -9.63 22.33 16.08
C THR A 169 -9.01 21.95 14.74
N ALA A 170 -9.88 21.67 13.75
CA ALA A 170 -9.46 21.47 12.38
C ALA A 170 -8.96 22.78 11.76
N LEU A 171 -7.92 22.69 10.92
CA LEU A 171 -7.34 23.85 10.22
C LEU A 171 -7.47 23.69 8.70
N GLY A 172 -7.57 24.81 7.99
CA GLY A 172 -7.63 24.89 6.54
C GLY A 172 -9.04 25.19 6.01
N LEU A 173 -9.23 24.89 4.72
CA LEU A 173 -10.56 24.93 4.11
C LEU A 173 -11.42 23.80 4.68
N ARG A 174 -12.71 24.06 4.91
CA ARG A 174 -13.65 23.04 5.38
C ARG A 174 -14.94 23.13 4.61
N ILE A 175 -15.47 21.98 4.22
CA ILE A 175 -16.82 21.86 3.68
C ILE A 175 -17.73 21.17 4.70
N SER A 176 -19.04 21.31 4.49
CA SER A 176 -20.02 20.62 5.32
C SER A 176 -19.87 19.10 5.21
N ASN A 177 -20.15 18.41 6.32
CA ASN A 177 -19.94 16.96 6.37
C ASN A 177 -20.77 16.25 5.30
N GLY A 178 -20.20 15.23 4.66
CA GLY A 178 -20.88 14.49 3.59
C GLY A 178 -20.97 15.23 2.24
N LYS A 179 -20.29 16.36 2.09
CA LYS A 179 -20.26 17.15 0.84
C LYS A 179 -18.90 17.06 0.14
N SER A 180 -18.89 17.34 -1.15
CA SER A 180 -17.67 17.31 -1.97
C SER A 180 -16.91 18.64 -1.96
N PHE A 181 -15.58 18.55 -1.92
CA PHE A 181 -14.65 19.63 -2.20
C PHE A 181 -13.82 19.25 -3.44
N LEU A 182 -13.95 20.00 -4.53
CA LEU A 182 -13.34 19.66 -5.81
C LEU A 182 -12.48 20.80 -6.33
N LEU A 183 -11.25 20.50 -6.73
CA LEU A 183 -10.37 21.44 -7.44
C LEU A 183 -9.98 20.84 -8.79
N ALA A 184 -10.39 21.51 -9.88
CA ALA A 184 -10.18 21.02 -11.25
C ALA A 184 -9.61 22.13 -12.14
N GLY A 185 -8.33 22.10 -12.50
CA GLY A 185 -7.71 23.24 -13.18
C GLY A 185 -6.53 22.91 -14.11
N GLY A 186 -5.57 23.84 -14.19
CA GLY A 186 -4.19 23.49 -14.49
C GLY A 186 -3.56 22.79 -13.28
N ASP A 187 -2.30 23.10 -12.97
CA ASP A 187 -1.65 22.50 -11.80
C ASP A 187 -2.40 22.84 -10.50
N VAL A 188 -2.62 21.83 -9.66
CA VAL A 188 -3.24 21.98 -8.33
C VAL A 188 -2.17 21.80 -7.26
N ILE A 189 -2.00 22.81 -6.41
CA ILE A 189 -0.88 22.88 -5.48
C ILE A 189 -1.37 23.12 -4.06
N PHE A 190 -0.99 22.25 -3.13
CA PHE A 190 -1.12 22.47 -1.69
C PHE A 190 0.27 22.73 -1.11
N ASN A 191 0.50 23.98 -0.70
CA ASN A 191 1.74 24.40 -0.06
C ASN A 191 1.47 24.65 1.42
N GLY A 192 1.53 23.60 2.23
CA GLY A 192 1.12 23.59 3.64
C GLY A 192 -0.38 23.82 3.89
N GLY A 193 -1.14 24.08 2.82
CA GLY A 193 -2.59 24.22 2.87
C GLY A 193 -3.27 22.92 3.30
N ARG A 194 -4.41 23.06 3.95
CA ARG A 194 -5.20 21.94 4.49
C ARG A 194 -6.63 21.99 3.98
N VAL A 195 -7.27 20.83 3.87
CA VAL A 195 -8.70 20.70 3.57
C VAL A 195 -9.36 19.61 4.41
N ASN A 196 -10.58 19.88 4.88
CA ASN A 196 -11.40 18.96 5.66
C ASN A 196 -12.77 18.77 4.99
N ALA A 197 -13.09 17.54 4.61
CA ALA A 197 -14.40 17.15 4.06
C ALA A 197 -14.88 15.86 4.74
N PHE A 198 -15.12 15.95 6.05
CA PHE A 198 -15.46 14.78 6.87
C PHE A 198 -16.71 14.06 6.35
N GLY A 199 -16.59 12.77 6.05
CA GLY A 199 -17.71 11.99 5.53
C GLY A 199 -18.04 12.24 4.06
N GLY A 200 -17.34 13.18 3.43
CA GLY A 200 -17.57 13.63 2.07
C GLY A 200 -16.43 13.21 1.13
N ARG A 201 -16.26 13.97 0.05
CA ARG A 201 -15.27 13.68 -1.00
C ARG A 201 -14.30 14.84 -1.14
N VAL A 202 -13.01 14.54 -1.28
CA VAL A 202 -12.04 15.49 -1.82
C VAL A 202 -11.53 14.97 -3.16
N GLU A 203 -11.64 15.78 -4.20
CA GLU A 203 -11.14 15.40 -5.51
C GLU A 203 -10.29 16.50 -6.17
N LEU A 204 -9.08 16.13 -6.60
CA LEU A 204 -8.10 17.03 -7.19
C LEU A 204 -7.69 16.54 -8.57
N GLY A 205 -7.56 17.48 -9.50
CA GLY A 205 -6.96 17.18 -10.80
C GLY A 205 -7.05 18.33 -11.77
N GLY A 206 -6.79 18.04 -13.03
CA GLY A 206 -6.80 19.06 -14.06
C GLY A 206 -6.39 18.53 -15.42
N LEU A 207 -6.51 19.38 -16.44
CA LEU A 207 -6.00 19.09 -17.79
C LEU A 207 -4.93 20.11 -18.16
N SER A 208 -3.85 19.64 -18.77
CA SER A 208 -2.80 20.51 -19.35
C SER A 208 -3.02 20.77 -20.85
N GLU A 209 -3.93 20.01 -21.47
CA GLU A 209 -4.37 20.14 -22.85
C GLU A 209 -5.88 20.41 -22.96
N ALA A 210 -6.35 20.64 -24.19
CA ALA A 210 -7.78 20.82 -24.45
C ALA A 210 -8.54 19.49 -24.24
N GLY A 211 -9.65 19.55 -23.51
CA GLY A 211 -10.44 18.38 -23.16
C GLY A 211 -11.55 18.71 -22.18
N GLU A 212 -12.27 17.68 -21.75
CA GLU A 212 -13.42 17.84 -20.85
C GLU A 212 -13.35 16.86 -19.69
N VAL A 213 -13.46 17.39 -18.48
CA VAL A 213 -13.62 16.59 -17.26
C VAL A 213 -15.11 16.53 -16.95
N GLN A 214 -15.70 15.34 -16.92
CA GLN A 214 -17.13 15.18 -16.64
C GLN A 214 -17.41 15.39 -15.15
N LEU A 215 -18.62 15.85 -14.84
CA LEU A 215 -19.14 16.01 -13.49
C LEU A 215 -20.25 14.98 -13.27
N ASP A 216 -20.03 14.08 -12.33
CA ASP A 216 -20.98 13.04 -11.98
C ASP A 216 -21.69 13.40 -10.67
N PHE A 217 -23.01 13.28 -10.67
CA PHE A 217 -23.85 13.57 -9.51
C PHE A 217 -24.51 12.27 -9.05
N ALA A 218 -24.17 11.77 -7.87
CA ALA A 218 -24.81 10.57 -7.34
C ALA A 218 -26.27 10.88 -6.96
N ASP A 219 -27.21 10.17 -7.60
CA ASP A 219 -28.64 10.47 -7.56
C ASP A 219 -29.25 10.01 -6.22
N THR A 220 -29.29 10.90 -5.21
CA THR A 220 -30.32 11.03 -4.15
C THR A 220 -30.01 12.09 -3.08
N ASN A 221 -28.74 12.52 -2.92
CA ASN A 221 -28.34 13.44 -1.83
C ASN A 221 -27.69 14.77 -2.26
N GLN A 222 -27.87 15.18 -3.53
CA GLN A 222 -27.54 16.52 -4.10
C GLN A 222 -26.14 17.12 -3.78
N GLY A 223 -25.24 16.36 -3.15
CA GLY A 223 -23.98 16.86 -2.59
C GLY A 223 -22.78 15.93 -2.75
N ASP A 224 -22.96 14.73 -3.31
CA ASP A 224 -21.82 13.93 -3.78
C ASP A 224 -21.63 14.19 -5.27
N ILE A 225 -20.65 15.04 -5.56
CA ILE A 225 -20.17 15.37 -6.91
C ILE A 225 -18.78 14.74 -7.03
N SER A 226 -18.52 14.03 -8.13
CA SER A 226 -17.21 13.49 -8.50
C SER A 226 -16.78 13.92 -9.90
N LEU A 227 -15.50 13.80 -10.22
CA LEU A 227 -14.94 14.09 -11.53
C LEU A 227 -14.61 12.79 -12.27
N SER A 228 -14.89 12.79 -13.58
CA SER A 228 -14.43 11.74 -14.48
C SER A 228 -13.52 12.35 -15.55
N PHE A 229 -12.25 11.94 -15.51
CA PHE A 229 -11.22 12.43 -16.43
C PHE A 229 -11.22 11.62 -17.73
N PRO A 230 -11.07 12.28 -18.89
CA PRO A 230 -11.03 11.60 -20.17
C PRO A 230 -9.74 10.81 -20.33
N ASP A 231 -9.82 9.67 -21.02
CA ASP A 231 -8.65 8.92 -21.47
C ASP A 231 -7.91 9.71 -22.57
N GLN A 232 -6.60 9.48 -22.69
CA GLN A 232 -5.74 10.01 -23.77
C GLN A 232 -5.60 11.54 -23.84
N ILE A 233 -6.14 12.30 -22.88
CA ILE A 233 -5.86 13.73 -22.74
C ILE A 233 -4.88 13.92 -21.60
N GLN A 234 -3.83 14.70 -21.84
CA GLN A 234 -2.83 14.94 -20.81
C GLN A 234 -3.42 15.70 -19.62
N ARG A 235 -3.30 15.11 -18.44
CA ARG A 235 -3.72 15.75 -17.18
C ARG A 235 -2.71 16.81 -16.74
N ALA A 236 -3.10 17.69 -15.82
CA ALA A 236 -2.20 18.62 -15.15
C ALA A 236 -1.53 17.94 -13.94
N ASN A 237 -0.57 18.58 -13.27
CA ASN A 237 0.09 18.00 -12.10
C ASN A 237 -0.67 18.33 -10.81
N VAL A 238 -0.53 17.48 -9.81
CA VAL A 238 -1.00 17.73 -8.44
C VAL A 238 0.18 17.58 -7.49
N SER A 239 0.43 18.61 -6.67
CA SER A 239 1.56 18.60 -5.72
C SER A 239 1.11 19.01 -4.33
N LEU A 240 1.46 18.20 -3.33
CA LEU A 240 1.23 18.43 -1.91
C LEU A 240 2.58 18.43 -1.20
N PHE A 241 2.93 19.56 -0.58
CA PHE A 241 4.20 19.70 0.14
C PHE A 241 4.08 20.64 1.34
N ASN A 242 5.16 20.80 2.12
CA ASN A 242 5.18 21.59 3.35
C ASN A 242 4.10 21.22 4.38
N LYS A 243 3.89 19.92 4.64
CA LYS A 243 2.87 19.40 5.58
C LYS A 243 1.43 19.74 5.17
N ALA A 244 1.14 19.69 3.87
CA ALA A 244 -0.23 19.75 3.37
C ALA A 244 -1.09 18.60 3.94
N LEU A 245 -2.39 18.83 4.07
CA LEU A 245 -3.32 17.83 4.60
C LEU A 245 -4.61 17.76 3.78
N ILE A 246 -5.01 16.54 3.41
CA ILE A 246 -6.37 16.23 2.96
C ILE A 246 -6.99 15.26 3.97
N ASN A 247 -8.14 15.62 4.52
CA ASN A 247 -8.74 14.91 5.65
C ASN A 247 -10.25 14.69 5.44
N VAL A 248 -10.66 13.42 5.38
CA VAL A 248 -12.07 13.00 5.20
C VAL A 248 -12.66 11.99 6.23
N PRO A 249 -11.99 11.57 7.34
CA PRO A 249 -12.58 10.57 8.25
C PRO A 249 -13.95 10.96 8.86
N ALA A 250 -14.84 9.99 9.00
CA ALA A 250 -16.15 10.14 9.67
C ALA A 250 -16.68 8.77 10.12
N ASN A 251 -17.97 8.64 10.47
CA ASN A 251 -18.56 7.35 10.82
C ASN A 251 -18.47 6.31 9.70
N ASP A 252 -18.78 6.72 8.46
CA ASP A 252 -18.73 5.87 7.26
C ASP A 252 -17.60 6.33 6.32
N GLY A 253 -16.56 6.96 6.89
CA GLY A 253 -15.44 7.55 6.17
C GLY A 253 -15.83 8.52 5.04
N GLY A 254 -14.84 8.91 4.25
CA GLY A 254 -15.02 9.73 3.06
C GLY A 254 -13.99 9.35 2.00
N ASP A 255 -14.16 9.87 0.80
CA ASP A 255 -13.33 9.52 -0.35
C ASP A 255 -12.27 10.60 -0.65
N ILE A 256 -11.09 10.17 -1.09
CA ILE A 256 -10.06 11.03 -1.68
C ILE A 256 -9.75 10.51 -3.08
N ALA A 257 -9.82 11.37 -4.09
CA ALA A 257 -9.40 11.05 -5.45
C ALA A 257 -8.43 12.11 -5.99
N ILE A 258 -7.32 11.67 -6.60
CA ILE A 258 -6.38 12.55 -7.27
C ILE A 258 -6.11 12.00 -8.67
N ASN A 259 -6.42 12.79 -9.70
CA ASN A 259 -6.23 12.43 -11.11
C ASN A 259 -5.30 13.46 -11.76
N ALA A 260 -4.08 13.06 -12.11
CA ALA A 260 -3.03 13.98 -12.55
C ALA A 260 -2.07 13.34 -13.56
N ASN A 261 -1.20 14.14 -14.18
CA ASN A 261 -0.07 13.62 -14.97
C ASN A 261 1.05 13.16 -14.03
N ASN A 262 1.46 14.03 -13.09
CA ASN A 262 2.28 13.65 -11.95
C ASN A 262 1.56 13.98 -10.65
N ILE A 263 1.70 13.10 -9.65
CA ILE A 263 1.27 13.33 -8.28
C ILE A 263 2.52 13.34 -7.40
N ASP A 264 2.81 14.46 -6.74
CA ASP A 264 3.92 14.57 -5.80
C ASP A 264 3.36 14.83 -4.38
N ILE A 265 3.58 13.90 -3.45
CA ILE A 265 3.19 14.00 -2.03
C ILE A 265 4.47 14.00 -1.19
N THR A 266 4.91 15.18 -0.77
CA THR A 266 6.25 15.36 -0.19
C THR A 266 6.25 16.17 1.10
N GLU A 267 7.41 16.22 1.78
CA GLU A 267 7.69 17.15 2.88
C GLU A 267 6.71 17.08 4.08
N GLY A 268 6.33 15.86 4.47
CA GLY A 268 5.47 15.62 5.63
C GLY A 268 3.98 15.79 5.34
N SER A 269 3.58 15.73 4.07
CA SER A 269 2.18 15.87 3.66
C SER A 269 1.39 14.59 3.97
N ILE A 270 0.08 14.75 4.18
CA ILE A 270 -0.79 13.67 4.65
C ILE A 270 -2.09 13.63 3.84
N LEU A 271 -2.41 12.45 3.31
CA LEU A 271 -3.77 12.09 2.87
C LEU A 271 -4.37 11.15 3.91
N ARG A 272 -5.57 11.48 4.42
CA ARG A 272 -6.22 10.69 5.47
C ARG A 272 -7.70 10.43 5.15
N ALA A 273 -8.05 9.16 5.04
CA ALA A 273 -9.40 8.61 5.00
C ALA A 273 -9.61 7.58 6.13
N GLY A 274 -10.77 6.97 6.20
CA GLY A 274 -11.10 5.95 7.21
C GLY A 274 -12.16 6.36 8.23
N ILE A 275 -12.23 5.63 9.34
CA ILE A 275 -13.18 5.86 10.43
C ILE A 275 -12.47 6.54 11.60
N GLY A 276 -13.00 7.69 12.04
CA GLY A 276 -12.40 8.50 13.13
C GLY A 276 -12.47 7.85 14.52
N ILE A 277 -11.75 8.40 15.50
CA ILE A 277 -11.63 7.81 16.86
C ILE A 277 -13.02 7.68 17.52
N GLY A 278 -13.35 6.48 17.99
CA GLY A 278 -14.62 6.21 18.67
C GLY A 278 -15.87 6.35 17.79
N LEU A 279 -15.71 6.48 16.47
CA LEU A 279 -16.80 6.62 15.51
C LEU A 279 -17.22 5.27 14.89
N GLY A 280 -18.30 5.30 14.12
CA GLY A 280 -18.78 4.18 13.33
C GLY A 280 -19.53 3.10 14.13
N ASN A 281 -20.00 2.09 13.42
CA ASN A 281 -20.71 0.93 13.96
C ASN A 281 -20.38 -0.33 13.14
N ALA A 282 -20.99 -1.47 13.45
CA ALA A 282 -20.67 -2.73 12.77
C ALA A 282 -20.98 -2.74 11.26
N ASP A 283 -21.90 -1.87 10.81
CA ASP A 283 -22.29 -1.72 9.40
C ASP A 283 -21.55 -0.55 8.71
N SER A 284 -20.72 0.21 9.44
CA SER A 284 -19.97 1.32 8.87
C SER A 284 -18.89 0.82 7.92
N GLN A 285 -18.71 1.53 6.82
CA GLN A 285 -17.73 1.24 5.78
C GLN A 285 -17.00 2.54 5.45
N ALA A 286 -15.68 2.58 5.57
CA ALA A 286 -14.91 3.75 5.16
C ALA A 286 -14.85 3.90 3.63
N GLY A 287 -14.80 5.15 3.16
CA GLY A 287 -14.49 5.51 1.77
C GLY A 287 -13.02 5.25 1.39
N ASN A 288 -12.72 5.39 0.11
CA ASN A 288 -11.47 4.95 -0.51
C ASN A 288 -10.51 6.13 -0.80
N ILE A 289 -9.23 5.79 -1.00
CA ILE A 289 -8.24 6.71 -1.57
C ILE A 289 -7.86 6.20 -2.96
N ALA A 290 -8.02 7.03 -3.99
CA ALA A 290 -7.62 6.73 -5.37
C ALA A 290 -6.58 7.73 -5.86
N LEU A 291 -5.40 7.25 -6.28
CA LEU A 291 -4.31 8.06 -6.81
C LEU A 291 -3.98 7.58 -8.23
N ASN A 292 -4.39 8.37 -9.22
CA ASN A 292 -4.26 8.05 -10.63
C ASN A 292 -3.31 9.06 -11.29
N ALA A 293 -2.05 8.66 -11.50
CA ALA A 293 -1.04 9.49 -12.15
C ALA A 293 -0.70 8.95 -13.54
N ASP A 294 -0.87 9.73 -14.61
CA ASP A 294 -0.56 9.22 -15.95
C ASP A 294 0.92 8.84 -16.13
N ASN A 295 1.84 9.50 -15.40
CA ASN A 295 3.28 9.31 -15.54
C ASN A 295 3.98 8.89 -14.23
N LYS A 296 3.87 9.70 -13.17
CA LYS A 296 4.62 9.45 -11.93
C LYS A 296 3.80 9.77 -10.69
N LEU A 297 3.76 8.82 -9.75
CA LEU A 297 3.37 9.05 -8.37
C LEU A 297 4.62 8.99 -7.48
N GLU A 298 4.89 10.09 -6.76
CA GLU A 298 5.96 10.17 -5.78
C GLU A 298 5.41 10.46 -4.39
N ILE A 299 5.75 9.61 -3.42
CA ILE A 299 5.45 9.77 -2.00
C ILE A 299 6.78 9.79 -1.26
N THR A 300 7.16 10.96 -0.73
CA THR A 300 8.47 11.18 -0.11
C THR A 300 8.34 11.85 1.25
N ASN A 301 8.84 11.22 2.33
CA ASN A 301 8.67 11.69 3.71
C ASN A 301 7.21 12.09 4.02
N SER A 302 6.24 11.28 3.58
CA SER A 302 4.80 11.63 3.63
C SER A 302 3.94 10.40 3.93
N VAL A 303 2.65 10.63 4.21
CA VAL A 303 1.72 9.58 4.62
C VAL A 303 0.46 9.58 3.75
N VAL A 304 0.08 8.40 3.27
CA VAL A 304 -1.24 8.12 2.68
C VAL A 304 -1.89 7.03 3.51
N ALA A 305 -2.99 7.35 4.19
CA ALA A 305 -3.58 6.49 5.19
C ALA A 305 -5.09 6.38 5.03
N ASN A 306 -5.59 5.15 4.95
CA ASN A 306 -6.99 4.80 5.15
C ASN A 306 -7.09 3.98 6.44
N GLN A 307 -7.71 4.51 7.49
CA GLN A 307 -7.54 3.95 8.82
C GLN A 307 -8.84 3.85 9.61
N ILE A 308 -9.13 2.66 10.15
CA ILE A 308 -10.08 2.52 11.27
C ILE A 308 -9.31 2.90 12.53
N SER A 309 -9.66 4.04 13.11
CA SER A 309 -8.95 4.58 14.28
C SER A 309 -9.25 3.80 15.56
N GLU A 310 -8.51 4.10 16.62
CA GLU A 310 -8.76 3.53 17.95
C GLU A 310 -10.22 3.71 18.38
N GLN A 311 -10.79 2.68 19.04
CA GLN A 311 -12.18 2.65 19.51
C GLN A 311 -13.25 2.76 18.40
N ALA A 312 -12.86 2.91 17.14
CA ALA A 312 -13.78 2.98 16.03
C ALA A 312 -14.32 1.58 15.66
N LYS A 313 -15.45 1.55 14.96
CA LYS A 313 -16.06 0.31 14.46
C LYS A 313 -16.50 0.45 13.01
N GLY A 314 -16.29 -0.61 12.22
CA GLY A 314 -16.64 -0.67 10.80
C GLY A 314 -15.47 -1.17 9.97
N ASN A 315 -15.68 -1.34 8.67
CA ASN A 315 -14.67 -1.85 7.75
C ASN A 315 -13.88 -0.72 7.08
N GLY A 316 -12.60 -0.98 6.81
CA GLY A 316 -11.67 -0.06 6.18
C GLY A 316 -11.98 0.11 4.70
N GLY A 317 -11.60 1.26 4.16
CA GLY A 317 -11.63 1.49 2.72
C GLY A 317 -10.26 1.21 2.11
N ASP A 318 -10.25 1.05 0.79
CA ASP A 318 -9.08 0.66 0.03
C ASP A 318 -8.20 1.87 -0.33
N ILE A 319 -6.95 1.57 -0.66
CA ILE A 319 -6.05 2.49 -1.36
C ILE A 319 -5.72 1.93 -2.74
N ASN A 320 -6.15 2.64 -3.77
CA ASN A 320 -5.95 2.28 -5.17
C ASN A 320 -4.96 3.25 -5.82
N ILE A 321 -3.88 2.70 -6.38
CA ILE A 321 -2.84 3.45 -7.08
C ILE A 321 -2.74 2.94 -8.51
N SER A 322 -2.79 3.86 -9.47
CA SER A 322 -2.50 3.60 -10.88
C SER A 322 -1.51 4.61 -11.39
N SER A 323 -0.39 4.15 -11.95
CA SER A 323 0.61 5.04 -12.56
C SER A 323 1.58 4.34 -13.50
N ASP A 324 2.30 5.09 -14.35
CA ASP A 324 3.44 4.54 -15.10
C ASP A 324 4.67 4.31 -14.22
N SER A 325 4.81 5.02 -13.10
CA SER A 325 5.88 4.79 -12.12
C SER A 325 5.49 5.23 -10.71
N LEU A 326 5.88 4.44 -9.71
CA LEU A 326 5.64 4.70 -8.29
C LEU A 326 6.96 4.75 -7.50
N PHE A 327 7.16 5.84 -6.76
CA PHE A 327 8.28 6.00 -5.83
C PHE A 327 7.76 6.26 -4.42
N VAL A 328 8.05 5.36 -3.48
CA VAL A 328 7.75 5.51 -2.04
C VAL A 328 9.07 5.56 -1.29
N SER A 329 9.47 6.75 -0.82
CA SER A 329 10.82 6.99 -0.32
C SER A 329 10.88 7.78 0.99
N ASN A 330 12.02 7.69 1.67
CA ASN A 330 12.38 8.51 2.84
C ASN A 330 11.37 8.42 3.98
N LYS A 331 11.17 7.22 4.55
CA LYS A 331 10.23 6.95 5.65
C LYS A 331 8.77 7.26 5.31
N SER A 332 8.41 7.14 4.03
CA SER A 332 7.02 7.30 3.63
C SER A 332 6.18 6.11 4.04
N VAL A 333 4.90 6.37 4.27
CA VAL A 333 3.94 5.36 4.70
C VAL A 333 2.73 5.37 3.78
N LEU A 334 2.41 4.21 3.23
CA LEU A 334 1.17 3.90 2.54
C LEU A 334 0.45 2.80 3.34
N GLN A 335 -0.68 3.12 3.96
CA GLN A 335 -1.31 2.21 4.93
C GLN A 335 -2.83 2.12 4.82
N ALA A 336 -3.37 0.90 4.87
CA ALA A 336 -4.79 0.61 5.08
C ALA A 336 -4.94 -0.19 6.38
N LEU A 337 -5.14 0.51 7.50
CA LEU A 337 -4.89 0.00 8.86
C LEU A 337 -6.17 -0.12 9.69
N SER A 338 -6.28 -1.19 10.49
CA SER A 338 -7.33 -1.30 11.52
C SER A 338 -6.77 -1.27 12.94
N LEU A 339 -7.07 -0.21 13.70
CA LEU A 339 -6.81 -0.07 15.14
C LEU A 339 -8.06 -0.31 16.01
N GLY A 340 -9.22 -0.43 15.35
CA GLY A 340 -10.54 -0.57 15.98
C GLY A 340 -11.13 -1.95 15.78
N MET A 341 -12.47 -2.03 15.69
CA MET A 341 -13.17 -3.27 15.36
C MET A 341 -13.67 -3.25 13.92
N GLY A 342 -13.21 -4.18 13.10
CA GLY A 342 -13.60 -4.39 11.72
C GLY A 342 -12.39 -4.63 10.82
N ASP A 343 -12.67 -5.10 9.61
CA ASP A 343 -11.66 -5.56 8.67
C ASP A 343 -10.89 -4.36 8.10
N ALA A 344 -9.57 -4.50 7.91
CA ALA A 344 -8.78 -3.49 7.23
C ALA A 344 -9.10 -3.47 5.72
N GLY A 345 -8.88 -2.33 5.06
CA GLY A 345 -9.04 -2.23 3.60
C GLY A 345 -7.80 -2.71 2.85
N ASP A 346 -7.92 -2.88 1.54
CA ASP A 346 -6.86 -3.40 0.68
C ASP A 346 -5.94 -2.29 0.15
N ILE A 347 -4.72 -2.66 -0.24
CA ILE A 347 -3.84 -1.79 -1.03
C ILE A 347 -3.62 -2.42 -2.40
N LYS A 348 -4.02 -1.70 -3.45
CA LYS A 348 -3.83 -2.12 -4.84
C LYS A 348 -2.95 -1.13 -5.59
N ILE A 349 -1.82 -1.62 -6.12
CA ILE A 349 -0.84 -0.85 -6.88
C ILE A 349 -0.75 -1.42 -8.30
N GLU A 350 -1.13 -0.63 -9.30
CA GLU A 350 -1.08 -0.99 -10.72
C GLU A 350 -0.10 -0.08 -11.48
N VAL A 351 1.09 -0.62 -11.76
CA VAL A 351 2.19 0.02 -12.51
C VAL A 351 2.69 -0.93 -13.61
N PRO A 352 1.79 -1.50 -14.45
CA PRO A 352 2.08 -2.69 -15.26
C PRO A 352 3.27 -2.52 -16.21
N ASN A 353 3.52 -1.30 -16.69
CA ASN A 353 4.58 -1.01 -17.66
C ASN A 353 5.79 -0.28 -17.06
N GLY A 354 5.90 -0.20 -15.73
CA GLY A 354 6.98 0.56 -15.13
C GLY A 354 7.41 0.13 -13.74
N LEU A 355 8.17 1.01 -13.10
CA LEU A 355 8.91 0.72 -11.88
C LEU A 355 8.09 1.09 -10.64
N VAL A 356 8.00 0.14 -9.71
CA VAL A 356 7.67 0.40 -8.31
C VAL A 356 8.96 0.37 -7.50
N LYS A 357 9.32 1.51 -6.90
CA LYS A 357 10.48 1.61 -6.02
C LYS A 357 10.08 2.03 -4.61
N ILE A 358 10.39 1.19 -3.63
CA ILE A 358 10.14 1.44 -2.21
C ILE A 358 11.49 1.41 -1.48
N ASN A 359 11.91 2.55 -0.91
CA ASN A 359 13.23 2.63 -0.28
C ASN A 359 13.31 3.56 0.94
N ASN A 360 14.49 3.57 1.57
CA ASN A 360 14.85 4.43 2.69
C ASN A 360 13.86 4.33 3.88
N ASN A 361 13.68 3.10 4.41
CA ASN A 361 12.79 2.79 5.54
C ASN A 361 11.32 3.13 5.28
N SER A 362 10.86 3.01 4.03
CA SER A 362 9.45 3.26 3.67
C SER A 362 8.61 2.00 3.80
N GLN A 363 7.30 2.17 3.94
CA GLN A 363 6.39 1.09 4.31
C GLN A 363 5.11 1.13 3.48
N VAL A 364 4.68 -0.04 3.02
CA VAL A 364 3.36 -0.29 2.40
C VAL A 364 2.68 -1.40 3.20
N PHE A 365 1.56 -1.12 3.88
CA PHE A 365 1.01 -2.13 4.80
C PHE A 365 -0.51 -2.08 5.07
N THR A 366 -1.07 -3.25 5.39
CA THR A 366 -2.51 -3.49 5.64
C THR A 366 -2.78 -4.12 7.02
N VAL A 367 -2.08 -3.63 8.04
CA VAL A 367 -1.97 -4.28 9.35
C VAL A 367 -3.23 -4.11 10.21
N ILE A 368 -3.46 -5.09 11.10
CA ILE A 368 -4.34 -4.93 12.27
C ILE A 368 -3.48 -4.71 13.50
N GLU A 369 -3.63 -3.58 14.18
CA GLU A 369 -2.77 -3.23 15.31
C GLU A 369 -3.58 -3.03 16.60
N SER A 370 -3.38 -3.94 17.55
CA SER A 370 -3.91 -3.77 18.91
C SER A 370 -2.99 -2.86 19.71
N ILE A 371 -3.52 -1.73 20.18
CA ILE A 371 -2.78 -0.84 21.06
C ILE A 371 -3.05 -1.27 22.51
N ARG A 372 -2.03 -1.84 23.15
CA ARG A 372 -2.02 -2.08 24.60
C ARG A 372 -1.60 -0.80 25.32
N THR A 373 -2.56 -0.10 25.91
CA THR A 373 -2.25 0.90 26.94
C THR A 373 -2.52 0.31 28.32
N ASP A 374 -1.82 0.82 29.35
CA ASP A 374 -1.94 0.32 30.73
C ASP A 374 -3.37 0.41 31.31
N ASP A 375 -4.27 1.18 30.66
CA ASP A 375 -5.63 1.48 31.14
C ASP A 375 -6.77 0.89 30.30
N PHE A 376 -6.51 0.40 29.07
CA PHE A 376 -7.54 -0.19 28.18
C PHE A 376 -6.99 -1.29 27.27
N GLU A 377 -7.67 -2.45 27.25
CA GLU A 377 -7.52 -3.44 26.19
C GLU A 377 -8.39 -3.04 25.00
N SER A 378 -7.86 -2.25 24.07
CA SER A 378 -8.43 -2.18 22.71
C SER A 378 -7.77 -3.28 21.88
N ILE A 379 -8.35 -4.48 21.93
CA ILE A 379 -7.97 -5.53 20.99
C ILE A 379 -8.59 -5.13 19.65
N ALA A 380 -7.76 -4.85 18.66
CA ALA A 380 -8.23 -4.70 17.30
C ALA A 380 -8.70 -6.07 16.81
N ILE A 381 -9.96 -6.15 16.36
CA ILE A 381 -10.63 -7.38 15.94
C ILE A 381 -11.16 -7.18 14.53
N GLY A 382 -10.71 -7.99 13.58
CA GLY A 382 -11.04 -7.93 12.16
C GLY A 382 -10.02 -8.71 11.36
N ASP A 383 -10.27 -8.99 10.09
CA ASP A 383 -9.29 -9.56 9.16
C ASP A 383 -8.45 -8.44 8.49
N GLY A 384 -7.19 -8.74 8.20
CA GLY A 384 -6.23 -7.82 7.58
C GLY A 384 -6.51 -7.69 6.09
N GLY A 385 -6.24 -6.52 5.52
CA GLY A 385 -6.45 -6.27 4.09
C GLY A 385 -5.38 -6.93 3.23
N ASP A 386 -5.71 -7.25 1.99
CA ASP A 386 -4.78 -7.79 1.02
C ASP A 386 -3.91 -6.68 0.40
N ILE A 387 -2.68 -7.04 0.01
CA ILE A 387 -1.80 -6.16 -0.78
C ILE A 387 -1.60 -6.78 -2.16
N LYS A 388 -1.98 -6.06 -3.21
CA LYS A 388 -1.76 -6.45 -4.59
C LYS A 388 -0.87 -5.46 -5.33
N ILE A 389 0.22 -5.94 -5.91
CA ILE A 389 1.12 -5.12 -6.73
C ILE A 389 1.29 -5.75 -8.10
N ILE A 390 1.02 -4.98 -9.15
CA ILE A 390 1.31 -5.33 -10.55
C ILE A 390 2.33 -4.33 -11.06
N ALA A 391 3.49 -4.78 -11.54
CA ALA A 391 4.55 -3.91 -12.03
C ALA A 391 5.35 -4.52 -13.19
N GLN A 392 6.08 -3.70 -13.93
CA GLN A 392 7.14 -4.21 -14.81
C GLN A 392 8.37 -4.63 -13.99
N GLU A 393 8.75 -3.84 -13.00
CA GLU A 393 9.91 -4.05 -12.13
C GLU A 393 9.59 -3.55 -10.71
N ILE A 394 10.09 -4.26 -9.70
CA ILE A 394 9.99 -3.83 -8.30
C ILE A 394 11.37 -3.81 -7.66
N LEU A 395 11.72 -2.66 -7.06
CA LEU A 395 12.92 -2.47 -6.25
C LEU A 395 12.53 -2.14 -4.80
N LEU A 396 12.80 -3.05 -3.88
CA LEU A 396 12.57 -2.90 -2.44
C LEU A 396 13.92 -2.82 -1.70
N GLU A 397 14.29 -1.61 -1.27
CA GLU A 397 15.65 -1.30 -0.79
C GLU A 397 15.67 -0.63 0.59
N ASP A 398 16.83 -0.67 1.25
CA ASP A 398 17.17 0.14 2.42
C ASP A 398 16.18 0.02 3.60
N SER A 399 15.98 -1.22 4.07
CA SER A 399 15.12 -1.54 5.21
C SER A 399 13.67 -1.13 5.02
N SER A 400 13.13 -1.34 3.83
CA SER A 400 11.74 -1.04 3.50
C SER A 400 10.87 -2.29 3.53
N PHE A 401 9.56 -2.11 3.69
CA PHE A 401 8.64 -3.22 3.96
C PHE A 401 7.36 -3.16 3.13
N ILE A 402 6.91 -4.33 2.67
CA ILE A 402 5.54 -4.61 2.24
C ILE A 402 4.95 -5.56 3.29
N ASP A 403 3.87 -5.20 3.97
CA ASP A 403 3.47 -5.87 5.22
C ASP A 403 1.95 -6.01 5.39
N ALA A 404 1.44 -7.24 5.43
CA ALA A 404 0.03 -7.58 5.70
C ALA A 404 -0.16 -8.25 7.08
N SER A 405 0.80 -8.09 7.99
CA SER A 405 0.84 -8.75 9.30
C SER A 405 -0.29 -8.33 10.26
N SER A 406 -0.48 -9.08 11.34
CA SER A 406 -1.50 -8.81 12.37
C SER A 406 -0.87 -8.83 13.76
N LEU A 407 -1.24 -7.86 14.58
CA LEU A 407 -0.99 -7.74 16.02
C LEU A 407 -2.29 -7.90 16.83
N GLY A 408 -3.41 -8.21 16.18
CA GLY A 408 -4.75 -8.30 16.77
C GLY A 408 -5.41 -9.66 16.67
N GLN A 409 -6.74 -9.68 16.65
CA GLN A 409 -7.53 -10.90 16.44
C GLN A 409 -8.20 -10.90 15.06
N GLY A 410 -7.92 -11.93 14.28
CA GLY A 410 -8.38 -12.14 12.90
C GLY A 410 -7.21 -12.51 11.99
N ASN A 411 -7.54 -13.01 10.81
CA ASN A 411 -6.53 -13.48 9.85
C ASN A 411 -5.75 -12.29 9.29
N THR A 412 -4.47 -12.49 8.95
CA THR A 412 -3.70 -11.52 8.17
C THR A 412 -4.10 -11.55 6.70
N GLY A 413 -3.87 -10.46 5.98
CA GLY A 413 -4.09 -10.41 4.54
C GLY A 413 -3.04 -11.16 3.72
N ASN A 414 -3.38 -11.48 2.49
CA ASN A 414 -2.49 -12.04 1.48
C ASN A 414 -1.66 -10.93 0.81
N ILE A 415 -0.51 -11.32 0.26
CA ILE A 415 0.32 -10.46 -0.57
C ILE A 415 0.46 -11.11 -1.94
N ASP A 416 -0.10 -10.47 -2.96
CA ASP A 416 -0.03 -10.91 -4.35
C ASP A 416 0.83 -9.94 -5.17
N ILE A 417 1.96 -10.41 -5.69
CA ILE A 417 2.88 -9.59 -6.49
C ILE A 417 3.08 -10.23 -7.87
N PHE A 418 2.77 -9.46 -8.90
CA PHE A 418 2.95 -9.83 -10.30
C PHE A 418 3.95 -8.86 -10.94
N VAL A 419 5.09 -9.36 -11.38
CA VAL A 419 6.16 -8.57 -11.98
C VAL A 419 6.51 -9.10 -13.36
N GLU A 420 6.47 -8.28 -14.40
CA GLU A 420 6.80 -8.78 -15.75
C GLU A 420 8.29 -9.06 -15.94
N ALA A 421 9.17 -8.37 -15.20
CA ALA A 421 10.62 -8.60 -15.19
C ALA A 421 11.12 -8.95 -13.78
N ASP A 422 11.83 -8.03 -13.12
CA ASP A 422 12.63 -8.34 -11.95
C ASP A 422 12.01 -7.81 -10.65
N LEU A 423 11.96 -8.68 -9.63
CA LEU A 423 11.73 -8.30 -8.23
C LEU A 423 13.05 -8.37 -7.45
N VAL A 424 13.55 -7.22 -7.03
CA VAL A 424 14.78 -7.11 -6.23
C VAL A 424 14.45 -6.67 -4.81
N ILE A 425 14.85 -7.47 -3.83
CA ILE A 425 14.72 -7.20 -2.40
C ILE A 425 16.12 -7.13 -1.79
N ASN A 426 16.51 -5.96 -1.29
CA ASN A 426 17.88 -5.70 -0.87
C ASN A 426 17.96 -4.87 0.41
N SER A 427 19.11 -4.97 1.09
CA SER A 427 19.49 -4.13 2.22
C SER A 427 18.50 -4.19 3.38
N ASN A 428 18.28 -5.39 3.94
CA ASN A 428 17.42 -5.62 5.09
C ASN A 428 15.93 -5.30 4.85
N SER A 429 15.49 -5.37 3.60
CA SER A 429 14.09 -5.16 3.21
C SER A 429 13.25 -6.43 3.33
N ARG A 430 11.93 -6.30 3.51
CA ARG A 430 11.06 -7.45 3.77
C ARG A 430 9.68 -7.40 3.11
N ILE A 431 9.16 -8.58 2.79
CA ILE A 431 7.75 -8.83 2.44
C ILE A 431 7.16 -9.73 3.53
N LEU A 432 6.10 -9.30 4.22
CA LEU A 432 5.65 -9.89 5.49
C LEU A 432 4.14 -10.18 5.50
N SER A 433 3.73 -11.39 5.87
CA SER A 433 2.36 -11.72 6.29
C SER A 433 2.43 -12.53 7.58
N VAL A 434 2.73 -11.84 8.68
CA VAL A 434 3.15 -12.46 9.94
C VAL A 434 2.06 -12.33 11.01
N ILE A 435 1.82 -13.41 11.76
CA ILE A 435 1.04 -13.35 13.01
C ILE A 435 1.99 -12.94 14.13
N ASN A 436 1.86 -11.72 14.65
CA ASN A 436 2.78 -11.22 15.68
C ASN A 436 2.51 -11.80 17.08
N PRO A 437 3.45 -11.64 18.04
CA PRO A 437 3.28 -12.12 19.41
C PRO A 437 1.98 -11.66 20.06
N GLY A 438 1.17 -12.62 20.52
CA GLY A 438 -0.12 -12.37 21.17
C GLY A 438 -1.31 -12.14 20.22
N ALA A 439 -1.08 -12.10 18.90
CA ALA A 439 -2.15 -12.10 17.91
C ALA A 439 -2.80 -13.48 17.77
N ILE A 440 -4.05 -13.53 17.34
CA ILE A 440 -4.82 -14.76 17.13
C ILE A 440 -5.49 -14.70 15.75
N GLY A 441 -5.15 -15.63 14.85
CA GLY A 441 -5.65 -15.70 13.48
C GLY A 441 -4.69 -16.49 12.61
N ASN A 442 -5.09 -16.84 11.38
CA ASN A 442 -4.19 -17.51 10.45
C ASN A 442 -3.40 -16.50 9.60
N GLY A 443 -2.20 -16.91 9.21
CA GLY A 443 -1.29 -16.22 8.31
C GLY A 443 -1.85 -16.20 6.88
N GLY A 444 -1.63 -15.10 6.17
CA GLY A 444 -2.01 -14.91 4.79
C GLY A 444 -0.90 -15.44 3.89
N ASN A 445 -1.26 -15.82 2.68
CA ASN A 445 -0.27 -16.36 1.74
C ASN A 445 0.51 -15.22 1.07
N ILE A 446 1.73 -15.51 0.68
CA ILE A 446 2.54 -14.64 -0.19
C ILE A 446 2.68 -15.34 -1.54
N ASN A 447 2.08 -14.76 -2.57
CA ASN A 447 2.09 -15.28 -3.94
C ASN A 447 2.90 -14.35 -4.84
N LEU A 448 3.94 -14.87 -5.49
CA LEU A 448 4.84 -14.11 -6.35
C LEU A 448 4.88 -14.74 -7.74
N GLU A 449 4.64 -13.93 -8.77
CA GLU A 449 4.84 -14.26 -10.18
C GLU A 449 5.83 -13.24 -10.78
N ALA A 450 6.98 -13.69 -11.28
CA ALA A 450 8.00 -12.80 -11.85
C ALA A 450 8.85 -13.46 -12.95
N ASN A 451 9.66 -12.69 -13.69
CA ASN A 451 10.72 -13.30 -14.49
C ASN A 451 11.88 -13.76 -13.58
N THR A 452 12.40 -12.84 -12.75
CA THR A 452 13.43 -13.15 -11.75
C THR A 452 13.11 -12.56 -10.38
N VAL A 453 13.62 -13.22 -9.34
CA VAL A 453 13.58 -12.72 -7.96
C VAL A 453 14.99 -12.75 -7.37
N SER A 454 15.43 -11.66 -6.76
CA SER A 454 16.71 -11.57 -6.05
C SER A 454 16.55 -11.06 -4.62
N LEU A 455 16.98 -11.85 -3.64
CA LEU A 455 17.05 -11.46 -2.23
C LEU A 455 18.51 -11.33 -1.80
N GLN A 456 18.91 -10.14 -1.35
CA GLN A 456 20.29 -9.86 -0.96
C GLN A 456 20.37 -9.07 0.35
N ASN A 457 21.51 -9.22 1.03
CA ASN A 457 21.91 -8.44 2.20
C ASN A 457 20.86 -8.46 3.34
N SER A 458 20.62 -9.65 3.91
CA SER A 458 19.70 -9.89 5.03
C SER A 458 18.26 -9.51 4.73
N SER A 459 17.78 -9.81 3.52
CA SER A 459 16.40 -9.53 3.10
C SER A 459 15.49 -10.75 3.30
N PHE A 460 14.18 -10.52 3.47
CA PHE A 460 13.24 -11.58 3.86
C PHE A 460 11.92 -11.57 3.08
N ILE A 461 11.42 -12.76 2.77
CA ILE A 461 9.99 -13.00 2.50
C ILE A 461 9.49 -13.91 3.63
N ASP A 462 8.50 -13.46 4.40
CA ASP A 462 8.15 -14.08 5.69
C ASP A 462 6.63 -14.18 5.90
N ALA A 463 6.13 -15.41 6.01
CA ALA A 463 4.74 -15.72 6.32
C ALA A 463 4.56 -16.40 7.68
N SER A 464 5.50 -16.20 8.60
CA SER A 464 5.61 -16.93 9.88
C SER A 464 4.49 -16.62 10.89
N SER A 465 4.36 -17.49 11.89
CA SER A 465 3.54 -17.26 13.08
C SER A 465 4.41 -17.13 14.33
N LEU A 466 4.22 -16.03 15.06
CA LEU A 466 4.71 -15.78 16.42
C LEU A 466 3.56 -15.77 17.46
N GLY A 467 2.32 -15.95 17.00
CA GLY A 467 1.11 -15.93 17.82
C GLY A 467 0.34 -17.25 17.76
N GLN A 468 -0.99 -17.17 17.80
CA GLN A 468 -1.86 -18.34 17.73
C GLN A 468 -2.58 -18.41 16.37
N GLY A 469 -2.26 -19.43 15.59
CA GLY A 469 -2.83 -19.76 14.30
C GLY A 469 -1.76 -20.22 13.31
N ASN A 470 -2.20 -20.84 12.22
CA ASN A 470 -1.29 -21.42 11.22
C ASN A 470 -0.54 -20.31 10.48
N ALA A 471 0.72 -20.54 10.15
CA ALA A 471 1.49 -19.65 9.29
C ALA A 471 0.99 -19.73 7.83
N GLY A 472 1.27 -18.69 7.04
CA GLY A 472 0.86 -18.60 5.63
C GLY A 472 1.76 -19.41 4.70
N ASN A 473 1.24 -19.82 3.54
CA ASN A 473 2.06 -20.46 2.50
C ASN A 473 2.78 -19.40 1.65
N ILE A 474 3.89 -19.81 1.03
CA ILE A 474 4.63 -18.99 0.08
C ILE A 474 4.67 -19.73 -1.26
N GLU A 475 4.07 -19.14 -2.28
CA GLU A 475 4.01 -19.66 -3.65
C GLU A 475 4.79 -18.74 -4.58
N ILE A 476 5.81 -19.25 -5.26
CA ILE A 476 6.67 -18.47 -6.15
C ILE A 476 6.73 -19.15 -7.51
N PHE A 477 6.30 -18.45 -8.55
CA PHE A 477 6.38 -18.88 -9.95
C PHE A 477 7.26 -17.92 -10.73
N LEU A 478 8.38 -18.43 -11.26
CA LEU A 478 9.36 -17.65 -12.02
C LEU A 478 9.56 -18.23 -13.42
N GLU A 479 9.64 -17.35 -14.42
CA GLU A 479 10.02 -17.79 -15.77
C GLU A 479 11.53 -18.14 -15.84
N GLU A 480 12.38 -17.35 -15.18
CA GLU A 480 13.83 -17.53 -15.14
C GLU A 480 14.32 -17.99 -13.76
N GLY A 481 14.79 -17.10 -12.88
CA GLY A 481 15.66 -17.50 -11.77
C GLY A 481 15.36 -16.87 -10.42
N LEU A 482 15.60 -17.64 -9.36
CA LEU A 482 15.63 -17.18 -7.97
C LEU A 482 17.07 -17.15 -7.43
N VAL A 483 17.52 -15.99 -6.96
CA VAL A 483 18.81 -15.85 -6.27
C VAL A 483 18.59 -15.37 -4.84
N ILE A 484 19.04 -16.15 -3.86
CA ILE A 484 19.05 -15.75 -2.45
C ILE A 484 20.50 -15.75 -1.97
N ALA A 485 20.95 -14.62 -1.45
CA ALA A 485 22.34 -14.42 -1.04
C ALA A 485 22.45 -13.57 0.23
N SER A 486 23.66 -13.59 0.81
CA SER A 486 24.07 -12.73 1.93
C SER A 486 23.10 -12.77 3.10
N ASN A 487 22.90 -13.96 3.70
CA ASN A 487 22.07 -14.15 4.89
C ASN A 487 20.58 -13.74 4.72
N SER A 488 20.06 -13.80 3.50
CA SER A 488 18.65 -13.56 3.19
C SER A 488 17.83 -14.86 3.26
N ALA A 489 16.52 -14.77 3.50
CA ALA A 489 15.68 -15.96 3.64
C ALA A 489 14.25 -15.83 3.11
N ILE A 490 13.67 -16.96 2.73
CA ILE A 490 12.23 -17.12 2.51
C ILE A 490 11.71 -18.10 3.54
N GLN A 491 10.72 -17.71 4.34
CA GLN A 491 10.36 -18.47 5.53
C GLN A 491 8.87 -18.45 5.90
N SER A 492 8.39 -19.59 6.39
CA SER A 492 7.07 -19.75 7.00
C SER A 492 7.21 -20.63 8.24
N VAL A 493 7.52 -19.99 9.37
CA VAL A 493 8.01 -20.66 10.58
C VAL A 493 6.99 -20.54 11.71
N ILE A 494 6.97 -21.53 12.60
CA ILE A 494 6.30 -21.43 13.90
C ILE A 494 7.34 -21.08 14.95
N ASN A 495 7.35 -19.82 15.36
CA ASN A 495 8.34 -19.28 16.30
C ASN A 495 8.12 -19.82 17.73
N PRO A 496 9.11 -19.63 18.64
CA PRO A 496 8.95 -19.98 20.04
C PRO A 496 7.66 -19.40 20.62
N GLU A 497 6.99 -20.17 21.47
CA GLU A 497 5.70 -19.82 22.11
C GLU A 497 4.48 -19.74 21.18
N ALA A 498 4.66 -19.74 19.86
CA ALA A 498 3.57 -19.77 18.88
C ALA A 498 2.86 -21.14 18.84
N ILE A 499 1.59 -21.13 18.45
CA ILE A 499 0.75 -22.33 18.32
C ILE A 499 0.07 -22.31 16.96
N GLY A 500 0.41 -23.25 16.09
CA GLY A 500 -0.12 -23.39 14.73
C GLY A 500 0.81 -24.24 13.88
N ASP A 501 0.35 -24.66 12.70
CA ASP A 501 1.18 -25.39 11.74
C ASP A 501 1.92 -24.39 10.82
N ALA A 502 3.19 -24.69 10.50
CA ALA A 502 3.98 -23.93 9.54
C ALA A 502 3.40 -24.06 8.12
N GLY A 503 3.53 -23.01 7.31
CA GLY A 503 3.07 -23.01 5.92
C GLY A 503 4.08 -23.67 4.98
N ASN A 504 3.59 -24.14 3.83
CA ASN A 504 4.45 -24.71 2.79
C ASN A 504 5.15 -23.60 2.00
N ILE A 505 6.31 -23.94 1.42
CA ILE A 505 7.00 -23.08 0.45
C ILE A 505 7.10 -23.88 -0.85
N ASN A 506 6.47 -23.38 -1.90
CA ASN A 506 6.45 -23.99 -3.22
C ASN A 506 7.08 -23.04 -4.23
N ILE A 507 8.06 -23.52 -5.00
CA ILE A 507 8.78 -22.71 -5.99
C ILE A 507 8.85 -23.45 -7.32
N GLU A 508 8.44 -22.78 -8.38
CA GLU A 508 8.64 -23.17 -9.78
C GLU A 508 9.51 -22.11 -10.46
N ALA A 509 10.63 -22.53 -11.07
CA ALA A 509 11.58 -21.63 -11.74
C ALA A 509 12.43 -22.40 -12.76
N SER A 510 13.22 -21.70 -13.56
CA SER A 510 14.29 -22.33 -14.34
C SER A 510 15.53 -22.64 -13.49
N ASP A 511 15.97 -21.67 -12.67
CA ASP A 511 17.16 -21.81 -11.82
C ASP A 511 16.94 -21.32 -10.37
N ILE A 512 17.61 -21.97 -9.40
CA ILE A 512 17.73 -21.49 -8.03
C ILE A 512 19.20 -21.47 -7.58
N SER A 513 19.62 -20.36 -6.98
CA SER A 513 20.89 -20.25 -6.25
C SER A 513 20.68 -19.80 -4.81
N LEU A 514 21.11 -20.65 -3.87
CA LEU A 514 21.23 -20.33 -2.44
C LEU A 514 22.71 -20.26 -2.09
N ASN A 515 23.22 -19.07 -1.76
CA ASN A 515 24.62 -18.89 -1.38
C ASN A 515 24.80 -17.94 -0.18
N SER A 516 26.00 -17.97 0.40
CA SER A 516 26.41 -17.01 1.43
C SER A 516 25.45 -16.94 2.64
N GLY A 517 25.01 -18.09 3.14
CA GLY A 517 24.14 -18.22 4.33
C GLY A 517 22.65 -18.05 4.08
N SER A 518 22.22 -17.98 2.83
CA SER A 518 20.82 -17.86 2.46
C SER A 518 19.98 -19.11 2.75
N GLN A 519 18.70 -18.95 3.12
CA GLN A 519 17.88 -20.10 3.55
C GLN A 519 16.45 -20.10 3.00
N LEU A 520 15.92 -21.30 2.75
CA LEU A 520 14.48 -21.57 2.64
C LEU A 520 14.05 -22.33 3.90
N VAL A 521 13.05 -21.82 4.63
CA VAL A 521 12.79 -22.28 6.01
C VAL A 521 11.30 -22.48 6.30
N SER A 522 10.92 -23.69 6.72
CA SER A 522 9.58 -24.01 7.23
C SER A 522 9.69 -24.80 8.55
N ASN A 523 10.41 -24.19 9.49
CA ASN A 523 10.76 -24.80 10.76
C ASN A 523 9.64 -24.66 11.81
N VAL A 524 9.73 -25.50 12.84
CA VAL A 524 8.91 -25.41 14.06
C VAL A 524 9.82 -25.28 15.28
N PHE A 525 9.76 -24.11 15.91
CA PHE A 525 10.31 -23.84 17.23
C PHE A 525 9.22 -23.84 18.33
N GLY A 526 7.98 -23.51 17.96
CA GLY A 526 6.80 -23.54 18.84
C GLY A 526 6.02 -24.85 18.77
N ARG A 527 4.69 -24.78 18.76
CA ARG A 527 3.82 -25.96 18.74
C ARG A 527 3.05 -26.10 17.44
N GLY A 528 3.31 -27.16 16.68
CA GLY A 528 2.58 -27.56 15.48
C GLY A 528 3.43 -28.34 14.51
N LYS A 529 2.91 -28.62 13.32
CA LYS A 529 3.65 -29.37 12.29
C LYS A 529 4.45 -28.44 11.40
N GLY A 530 5.61 -28.92 10.93
CA GLY A 530 6.41 -28.26 9.91
C GLY A 530 5.73 -28.30 8.56
N GLY A 531 5.90 -27.25 7.77
CA GLY A 531 5.44 -27.19 6.38
C GLY A 531 6.46 -27.86 5.45
N ASN A 532 6.00 -28.25 4.27
CA ASN A 532 6.86 -28.85 3.27
C ASN A 532 7.50 -27.77 2.40
N ILE A 533 8.69 -28.08 1.85
CA ILE A 533 9.32 -27.28 0.81
C ILE A 533 9.35 -28.10 -0.48
N SER A 534 8.74 -27.59 -1.55
CA SER A 534 8.71 -28.24 -2.86
C SER A 534 9.32 -27.32 -3.92
N LEU A 535 10.35 -27.80 -4.60
CA LEU A 535 11.05 -27.08 -5.66
C LEU A 535 10.88 -27.84 -6.99
N ASN A 536 10.28 -27.21 -7.99
CA ASN A 536 10.13 -27.72 -9.35
C ASN A 536 10.93 -26.84 -10.31
N ILE A 537 12.20 -27.17 -10.52
CA ILE A 537 13.19 -26.27 -11.11
C ILE A 537 13.71 -26.86 -12.40
N SER A 538 13.40 -26.30 -13.58
CA SER A 538 13.69 -27.01 -14.84
C SER A 538 15.16 -27.29 -15.09
N ASP A 539 16.05 -26.37 -14.72
CA ASP A 539 17.45 -26.40 -15.12
C ASP A 539 18.36 -26.73 -13.93
N SER A 540 18.53 -25.83 -12.96
CA SER A 540 19.46 -26.10 -11.86
C SER A 540 19.09 -25.59 -10.48
N VAL A 541 19.46 -26.37 -9.46
CA VAL A 541 19.42 -25.99 -8.04
C VAL A 541 20.84 -26.02 -7.50
N ASN A 542 21.35 -24.87 -7.04
CA ASN A 542 22.70 -24.72 -6.52
C ASN A 542 22.66 -24.20 -5.07
N ILE A 543 23.09 -25.02 -4.11
CA ILE A 543 23.14 -24.67 -2.67
C ILE A 543 24.59 -24.71 -2.20
N VAL A 544 25.19 -23.55 -1.95
CA VAL A 544 26.64 -23.44 -1.74
C VAL A 544 27.00 -22.57 -0.55
N GLY A 545 27.84 -23.10 0.33
CA GLY A 545 28.49 -22.28 1.34
C GLY A 545 27.68 -22.04 2.61
N PHE A 546 28.11 -21.02 3.35
CA PHE A 546 27.55 -20.55 4.60
C PHE A 546 27.72 -19.04 4.71
N GLY A 547 26.97 -18.40 5.62
CA GLY A 547 26.92 -16.95 5.79
C GLY A 547 27.99 -16.42 6.74
N THR A 548 28.05 -15.11 6.88
CA THR A 548 28.97 -14.45 7.82
C THR A 548 28.64 -14.72 9.29
N ASP A 549 27.42 -15.19 9.55
CA ASP A 549 26.94 -15.65 10.86
C ASP A 549 27.26 -17.13 11.13
N GLY A 550 27.89 -17.82 10.18
CA GLY A 550 28.24 -19.23 10.29
C GLY A 550 27.10 -20.19 9.97
N PHE A 551 25.89 -19.74 9.65
CA PHE A 551 24.80 -20.63 9.24
C PHE A 551 24.97 -21.11 7.81
N SER A 552 24.64 -22.37 7.54
CA SER A 552 24.72 -22.94 6.19
C SER A 552 23.70 -22.30 5.27
N SER A 553 24.07 -22.11 4.00
CA SER A 553 23.09 -21.96 2.94
C SER A 553 22.28 -23.25 2.81
N GLY A 554 20.97 -23.17 2.68
CA GLY A 554 20.19 -24.41 2.74
C GLY A 554 18.68 -24.34 2.70
N ILE A 555 18.10 -25.53 2.83
CA ILE A 555 16.66 -25.78 2.90
C ILE A 555 16.39 -26.49 4.22
N PHE A 556 15.46 -25.96 5.01
CA PHE A 556 15.19 -26.42 6.37
C PHE A 556 13.69 -26.58 6.59
N THR A 557 13.26 -27.77 7.00
CA THR A 557 11.88 -28.07 7.41
C THR A 557 11.87 -28.76 8.77
N THR A 558 12.73 -28.28 9.68
CA THR A 558 13.07 -28.98 10.92
C THR A 558 12.07 -28.70 12.04
N THR A 559 11.97 -29.61 12.99
CA THR A 559 11.42 -29.31 14.32
C THR A 559 12.57 -29.19 15.30
N GLU A 560 12.78 -27.97 15.77
CA GLU A 560 13.94 -27.55 16.55
C GLU A 560 13.78 -27.86 18.04
N GLU A 561 14.83 -27.63 18.84
CA GLU A 561 14.76 -27.82 20.30
C GLU A 561 13.66 -26.94 20.91
N GLY A 562 12.78 -27.56 21.71
CA GLY A 562 11.60 -26.90 22.28
C GLY A 562 10.37 -26.93 21.37
N GLY A 563 10.53 -27.26 20.09
CA GLY A 563 9.45 -27.44 19.15
C GLY A 563 8.65 -28.73 19.39
N GLU A 564 7.32 -28.65 19.29
CA GLU A 564 6.41 -29.81 19.38
C GLU A 564 5.78 -30.08 18.01
N GLY A 565 5.84 -31.33 17.53
CA GLY A 565 5.25 -31.76 16.27
C GLY A 565 6.26 -32.39 15.31
N GLN A 566 5.77 -32.75 14.13
CA GLN A 566 6.57 -33.42 13.09
C GLN A 566 7.19 -32.38 12.16
N ALA A 567 8.45 -32.57 11.77
CA ALA A 567 9.08 -31.88 10.65
C ALA A 567 8.34 -32.11 9.33
N GLY A 568 8.35 -31.09 8.46
CA GLY A 568 7.88 -31.20 7.09
C GLY A 568 8.91 -31.87 6.18
N GLY A 569 8.51 -32.29 4.97
CA GLY A 569 9.40 -32.89 3.98
C GLY A 569 9.98 -31.89 2.98
N VAL A 570 11.02 -32.32 2.26
CA VAL A 570 11.62 -31.57 1.15
C VAL A 570 11.49 -32.38 -0.13
N THR A 571 10.97 -31.78 -1.19
CA THR A 571 10.95 -32.38 -2.54
C THR A 571 11.64 -31.45 -3.52
N VAL A 572 12.57 -31.97 -4.31
CA VAL A 572 13.26 -31.23 -5.37
C VAL A 572 13.19 -32.02 -6.66
N ASN A 573 12.69 -31.41 -7.72
CA ASN A 573 12.71 -31.93 -9.09
C ASN A 573 13.51 -30.97 -9.95
N THR A 574 14.58 -31.42 -10.61
CA THR A 574 15.40 -30.57 -11.47
C THR A 574 16.20 -31.33 -12.52
N ASP A 575 16.80 -30.66 -13.52
CA ASP A 575 17.79 -31.31 -14.37
C ASP A 575 19.11 -31.50 -13.60
N SER A 576 19.61 -30.45 -12.93
CA SER A 576 20.88 -30.48 -12.21
C SER A 576 20.77 -30.00 -10.76
N PHE A 577 21.04 -30.89 -9.80
CA PHE A 577 21.12 -30.55 -8.38
C PHE A 577 22.58 -30.53 -7.90
N GLN A 578 23.04 -29.41 -7.35
CA GLN A 578 24.34 -29.26 -6.69
C GLN A 578 24.21 -28.76 -5.25
N ILE A 579 24.90 -29.44 -4.33
CA ILE A 579 25.12 -28.97 -2.96
C ILE A 579 26.61 -29.01 -2.62
N ALA A 580 27.16 -27.88 -2.14
CA ALA A 580 28.61 -27.74 -1.97
C ALA A 580 29.02 -26.88 -0.77
N ASP A 581 30.30 -26.99 -0.38
CA ASP A 581 31.00 -26.07 0.53
C ASP A 581 30.29 -25.83 1.88
N GLY A 582 29.69 -26.87 2.46
CA GLY A 582 28.97 -26.77 3.74
C GLY A 582 27.49 -26.38 3.61
N GLY A 583 26.94 -26.32 2.39
CA GLY A 583 25.50 -26.21 2.17
C GLY A 583 24.73 -27.41 2.75
N LEU A 584 23.47 -27.20 3.16
CA LEU A 584 22.69 -28.18 3.92
C LEU A 584 21.22 -28.25 3.47
N VAL A 585 20.69 -29.47 3.30
CA VAL A 585 19.23 -29.75 3.26
C VAL A 585 18.87 -30.58 4.48
N SER A 586 17.94 -30.09 5.30
CA SER A 586 17.58 -30.72 6.58
C SER A 586 16.07 -30.79 6.80
N SER A 587 15.61 -31.96 7.24
CA SER A 587 14.19 -32.25 7.55
C SER A 587 14.10 -33.05 8.87
N GLN A 588 14.95 -32.66 9.82
CA GLN A 588 15.14 -33.31 11.11
C GLN A 588 14.06 -32.94 12.14
N THR A 589 13.78 -33.86 13.07
CA THR A 589 12.93 -33.63 14.24
C THR A 589 13.72 -33.90 15.51
N ILE A 590 13.89 -32.89 16.37
CA ILE A 590 14.65 -33.00 17.63
C ILE A 590 13.78 -33.51 18.81
N ASN A 591 12.48 -33.73 18.59
CA ASN A 591 11.55 -34.30 19.59
C ASN A 591 11.18 -35.78 19.29
N GLU A 592 10.24 -36.35 20.04
CA GLU A 592 9.82 -37.77 19.91
C GLU A 592 8.90 -38.08 18.71
N SER A 593 8.58 -37.08 17.90
CA SER A 593 7.82 -37.22 16.65
C SER A 593 8.71 -37.72 15.51
N ASN A 594 8.08 -38.09 14.39
CA ASN A 594 8.84 -38.51 13.21
C ASN A 594 9.62 -37.33 12.59
N GLY A 595 10.75 -37.62 11.96
CA GLY A 595 11.41 -36.74 11.00
C GLY A 595 10.59 -36.61 9.71
N GLY A 596 10.91 -35.60 8.91
CA GLY A 596 10.40 -35.50 7.55
C GLY A 596 11.25 -36.32 6.58
N SER A 597 10.79 -36.41 5.33
CA SER A 597 11.51 -37.11 4.27
C SER A 597 12.01 -36.13 3.21
N ILE A 598 13.17 -36.43 2.64
CA ILE A 598 13.78 -35.65 1.57
C ILE A 598 13.77 -36.49 0.29
N SER A 599 13.25 -35.94 -0.80
CA SER A 599 13.26 -36.55 -2.13
C SER A 599 13.90 -35.61 -3.13
N ILE A 600 14.95 -36.04 -3.81
CA ILE A 600 15.63 -35.27 -4.86
C ILE A 600 15.64 -36.09 -6.13
N ASN A 601 14.96 -35.60 -7.15
CA ASN A 601 14.89 -36.18 -8.48
C ASN A 601 15.64 -35.27 -9.44
N ALA A 602 16.81 -35.73 -9.92
CA ALA A 602 17.67 -34.98 -10.82
C ALA A 602 18.20 -35.87 -11.96
N ASN A 603 18.55 -35.28 -13.10
CA ASN A 603 19.37 -35.98 -14.08
C ASN A 603 20.82 -36.01 -13.63
N ASN A 604 21.32 -34.87 -13.17
CA ASN A 604 22.67 -34.67 -12.66
C ASN A 604 22.61 -34.32 -11.18
N PHE A 605 23.13 -35.19 -10.31
CA PHE A 605 23.26 -34.92 -8.88
C PHE A 605 24.74 -34.78 -8.49
N ALA A 606 25.08 -33.67 -7.85
CA ALA A 606 26.40 -33.42 -7.29
C ALA A 606 26.30 -32.98 -5.83
N ALA A 607 26.96 -33.71 -4.94
CA ALA A 607 27.21 -33.26 -3.58
C ALA A 607 28.71 -33.27 -3.33
N ILE A 608 29.30 -32.08 -3.28
CA ILE A 608 30.75 -31.91 -3.30
C ILE A 608 31.23 -31.07 -2.12
N ASP A 609 32.52 -31.16 -1.80
CA ASP A 609 33.22 -30.26 -0.89
C ASP A 609 32.51 -30.01 0.46
N GLY A 610 31.84 -31.04 0.97
CA GLY A 610 31.14 -31.02 2.25
C GLY A 610 29.68 -30.58 2.23
N GLY A 611 29.00 -30.61 1.08
CA GLY A 611 27.53 -30.52 1.03
C GLY A 611 26.83 -31.67 1.78
N GLN A 612 25.71 -31.39 2.44
CA GLN A 612 25.03 -32.32 3.36
C GLN A 612 23.51 -32.43 3.11
N ILE A 613 22.96 -33.63 3.26
CA ILE A 613 21.51 -33.89 3.25
C ILE A 613 21.16 -34.78 4.43
N ALA A 614 20.33 -34.30 5.35
CA ALA A 614 20.11 -34.96 6.63
C ALA A 614 18.63 -35.05 7.02
N THR A 615 18.26 -36.23 7.53
CA THR A 615 17.03 -36.41 8.29
C THR A 615 17.36 -37.14 9.60
N SER A 616 16.63 -36.82 10.66
CA SER A 616 16.83 -37.44 11.97
C SER A 616 15.54 -37.32 12.77
N ALA A 617 15.41 -38.18 13.77
CA ALA A 617 14.37 -38.08 14.78
C ALA A 617 14.99 -38.43 16.13
N ALA A 618 14.57 -37.73 17.19
CA ALA A 618 14.95 -38.10 18.54
C ALA A 618 14.03 -39.20 19.10
N SER A 619 14.53 -39.97 20.07
CA SER A 619 13.78 -40.99 20.81
C SER A 619 13.16 -42.07 19.89
N SER A 620 11.85 -42.30 19.97
CA SER A 620 11.13 -43.33 19.22
C SER A 620 10.63 -42.91 17.83
N GLY A 621 10.86 -41.66 17.41
CA GLY A 621 10.43 -41.17 16.11
C GLY A 621 11.15 -41.87 14.95
N ASP A 622 10.45 -42.08 13.84
CA ASP A 622 11.07 -42.50 12.59
C ASP A 622 11.73 -41.29 11.93
N ALA A 623 13.03 -41.35 11.64
CA ALA A 623 13.82 -40.26 11.08
C ALA A 623 13.47 -39.91 9.62
N GLY A 624 12.53 -40.63 8.98
CA GLY A 624 12.11 -40.40 7.60
C GLY A 624 13.05 -41.02 6.57
N ASN A 625 12.85 -40.76 5.28
CA ASN A 625 13.71 -41.29 4.23
C ASN A 625 14.39 -40.16 3.46
N ILE A 626 15.62 -40.42 3.01
CA ILE A 626 16.27 -39.64 1.96
C ILE A 626 16.29 -40.48 0.70
N ASN A 627 15.59 -40.01 -0.34
CA ASN A 627 15.52 -40.64 -1.66
C ASN A 627 16.21 -39.73 -2.68
N ILE A 628 17.27 -40.24 -3.32
CA ILE A 628 17.96 -39.54 -4.40
C ILE A 628 17.82 -40.38 -5.66
N GLN A 629 17.19 -39.80 -6.67
CA GLN A 629 17.10 -40.37 -8.01
C GLN A 629 17.94 -39.51 -8.96
N ALA A 630 19.11 -40.02 -9.33
CA ALA A 630 19.99 -39.45 -10.35
C ALA A 630 19.90 -40.31 -11.62
N SER A 631 19.40 -39.74 -12.72
CA SER A 631 19.16 -40.52 -13.95
C SER A 631 20.38 -40.62 -14.87
N GLU A 632 21.27 -39.61 -14.86
CA GLU A 632 22.46 -39.56 -15.71
C GLU A 632 23.75 -39.62 -14.90
N ASN A 633 23.95 -38.69 -13.95
CA ASN A 633 25.20 -38.55 -13.21
C ASN A 633 24.99 -38.42 -11.70
N LEU A 634 25.80 -39.14 -10.92
CA LEU A 634 25.88 -39.03 -9.46
C LEU A 634 27.34 -38.78 -9.05
N LEU A 635 27.63 -37.56 -8.58
CA LEU A 635 28.96 -37.15 -8.09
C LEU A 635 28.92 -36.86 -6.59
N LEU A 636 29.71 -37.60 -5.82
CA LEU A 636 29.88 -37.43 -4.38
C LEU A 636 31.37 -37.32 -4.07
N SER A 637 31.86 -36.15 -3.67
CA SER A 637 33.31 -35.94 -3.48
C SER A 637 33.67 -34.80 -2.53
N GLY A 638 34.94 -34.74 -2.12
CA GLY A 638 35.46 -33.59 -1.37
C GLY A 638 35.04 -33.57 0.09
N SER A 639 35.43 -32.54 0.82
CA SER A 639 35.06 -32.28 2.21
C SER A 639 35.16 -30.79 2.46
N GLU A 640 34.34 -30.24 3.36
CA GLU A 640 34.39 -28.81 3.67
C GLU A 640 35.75 -28.47 4.31
N THR A 641 36.62 -27.79 3.55
CA THR A 641 37.99 -27.50 4.01
C THR A 641 38.02 -26.48 5.14
N ASN A 642 36.99 -25.63 5.23
CA ASN A 642 36.88 -24.58 6.24
C ASN A 642 36.06 -25.00 7.47
N PHE A 643 35.57 -26.25 7.51
CA PHE A 643 34.67 -26.74 8.56
C PHE A 643 35.22 -26.49 9.98
N ALA A 644 36.46 -26.88 10.23
CA ALA A 644 37.06 -26.76 11.56
C ALA A 644 37.22 -25.31 12.01
N ASN A 645 37.47 -24.39 11.08
CA ASN A 645 37.56 -22.96 11.37
C ASN A 645 36.18 -22.40 11.69
N ARG A 646 35.18 -22.73 10.84
CA ARG A 646 33.78 -22.35 11.03
C ARG A 646 33.26 -22.84 12.39
N LEU A 647 33.45 -24.12 12.72
CA LEU A 647 33.06 -24.70 14.00
C LEU A 647 33.77 -24.03 15.19
N ALA A 648 35.07 -23.75 15.06
CA ALA A 648 35.83 -23.07 16.12
C ALA A 648 35.37 -21.63 16.35
N GLU A 649 34.88 -20.96 15.31
CA GLU A 649 34.41 -19.57 15.35
C GLU A 649 32.99 -19.45 15.90
N PHE A 650 32.06 -20.28 15.42
CA PHE A 650 30.62 -20.13 15.68
C PHE A 650 30.04 -21.18 16.65
N GLY A 651 30.80 -22.23 16.97
CA GLY A 651 30.36 -23.31 17.86
C GLY A 651 29.40 -24.30 17.20
N ASP A 652 29.05 -25.36 17.94
CA ASP A 652 28.26 -26.52 17.50
C ASP A 652 26.75 -26.27 17.42
N VAL A 653 26.27 -25.17 18.00
CA VAL A 653 24.86 -24.73 17.89
C VAL A 653 24.57 -24.14 16.51
N ILE A 654 25.51 -23.37 15.95
CA ILE A 654 25.38 -22.71 14.65
C ILE A 654 25.90 -23.62 13.53
N VAL A 655 27.04 -24.28 13.79
CA VAL A 655 27.72 -25.11 12.80
C VAL A 655 27.28 -26.54 13.03
N ILE A 656 26.15 -26.86 12.41
CA ILE A 656 25.59 -28.21 12.46
C ILE A 656 26.56 -29.16 11.76
N ASN A 657 27.12 -30.08 12.54
CA ASN A 657 27.91 -31.20 12.06
C ASN A 657 27.57 -32.43 12.87
N GLU A 658 26.79 -33.32 12.28
CA GLU A 658 26.36 -34.55 12.92
C GLU A 658 27.59 -35.48 13.13
N PRO A 659 27.96 -35.85 14.37
CA PRO A 659 29.26 -36.46 14.66
C PRO A 659 29.30 -38.00 14.55
N PRO A 660 30.50 -38.62 14.30
CA PRO A 660 31.70 -38.05 13.71
C PRO A 660 32.21 -38.87 12.51
N GLY A 661 32.19 -38.27 11.33
CA GLY A 661 33.01 -38.71 10.20
C GLY A 661 33.57 -37.50 9.49
N ASN A 662 34.87 -37.23 9.65
CA ASN A 662 35.60 -36.30 8.78
C ASN A 662 35.63 -36.85 7.35
N SER A 663 34.63 -36.57 6.50
CA SER A 663 34.72 -36.60 5.02
C SER A 663 33.35 -36.52 4.33
N GLY A 664 33.33 -35.81 3.19
CA GLY A 664 32.41 -35.84 2.04
C GLY A 664 31.10 -36.58 2.12
N PHE A 665 30.03 -35.80 1.91
CA PHE A 665 28.67 -36.25 1.66
C PHE A 665 28.07 -37.11 2.78
N LEU A 666 27.23 -36.46 3.57
CA LEU A 666 26.43 -37.11 4.59
C LEU A 666 25.02 -37.35 4.03
N LEU A 667 24.64 -38.61 3.82
CA LEU A 667 23.25 -39.05 3.92
C LEU A 667 23.12 -39.78 5.24
N MET A 668 22.51 -39.13 6.23
CA MET A 668 22.20 -39.75 7.50
C MET A 668 20.70 -39.81 7.68
N CYS A 669 20.22 -41.00 8.03
CA CYS A 669 18.92 -41.21 8.65
C CYS A 669 19.17 -42.01 9.93
N VAL A 670 19.13 -41.34 11.09
CA VAL A 670 19.49 -41.93 12.37
C VAL A 670 18.35 -41.77 13.38
N PRO A 671 17.74 -42.87 13.86
CA PRO A 671 16.94 -42.84 15.07
C PRO A 671 17.90 -42.82 16.28
N MET A 672 17.93 -41.71 17.02
CA MET A 672 18.74 -41.64 18.24
C MET A 672 18.07 -42.44 19.36
N LEU A 673 18.50 -43.71 19.49
CA LEU A 673 18.19 -44.74 20.52
C LEU A 673 17.01 -45.71 20.26
N ARG A 674 17.38 -46.98 20.01
CA ARG A 674 16.58 -48.23 20.01
C ARG A 674 15.24 -48.21 19.23
N GLY A 675 15.39 -48.43 17.92
CA GLY A 675 14.75 -49.58 17.27
C GLY A 675 13.55 -49.32 16.36
N ARG A 676 13.80 -48.96 15.10
CA ARG A 676 13.38 -49.63 13.86
C ARG A 676 13.98 -48.87 12.67
N GLY A 677 14.32 -49.59 11.61
CA GLY A 677 15.30 -49.16 10.61
C GLY A 677 14.76 -48.22 9.53
N ALA A 678 15.55 -47.21 9.20
CA ALA A 678 15.46 -46.43 7.98
C ALA A 678 16.04 -47.21 6.78
N MET A 679 15.51 -46.96 5.57
CA MET A 679 15.93 -47.63 4.34
C MET A 679 16.50 -46.61 3.36
N LEU A 680 17.83 -46.56 3.25
CA LEU A 680 18.51 -45.88 2.15
C LEU A 680 18.21 -46.67 0.85
N ARG A 681 17.39 -46.13 -0.07
CA ARG A 681 17.13 -46.76 -1.37
C ARG A 681 17.82 -45.98 -2.48
N TRP A 682 18.79 -46.63 -3.12
CA TRP A 682 19.35 -46.20 -4.40
C TRP A 682 18.65 -46.96 -5.51
N GLN A 683 18.09 -46.25 -6.49
CA GLN A 683 17.64 -46.85 -7.74
C GLN A 683 18.36 -46.15 -8.89
N LEU A 684 19.42 -46.78 -9.38
CA LEU A 684 20.06 -46.37 -10.63
C LEU A 684 19.08 -46.68 -11.77
N GLY A 685 18.69 -45.66 -12.53
CA GLY A 685 18.09 -45.86 -13.85
C GLY A 685 19.12 -46.56 -14.74
N SER A 686 18.70 -47.60 -15.44
CA SER A 686 19.55 -48.44 -16.29
C SER A 686 20.12 -47.68 -17.49
#